data_AF-A0A7V6CR91-F1
#
_entry.id   AF-A0A7V6CR91-F1
#
_cell.length_a   1.000
_cell.length_b   1.000
_cell.length_c   1.000
_cell.angle_alpha   90.00
_cell.angle_beta   90.00
_cell.angle_gamma   90.00
#
_symmetry.space_group_name_H-M   'P 1'
#
loop_
_entity.id
_entity.type
_entity.pdbx_description
1 polymer ?
#
loop_
_entity_poly.entity_id
_entity_poly.type
_entity_poly.pdbx_seq_one_letter_code
_entity_poly.pdbx_strand_id
1 'polypeptide(L)'
;MRCPSLKVKSVCGQSVVVIPGEARNSRAVFSWRIIKTMRFILTLLTLWQTVLGFASESFQYKISGESTSRVWLSALQRVAGEPSNPTDKPDMDLRQQYHYTLTITPLSSTQYEAQWREWRVETELTPELKQLLQEIAQLSPVYFQRDATGALQFYSPTGHEAWQRQAVASILYPFQFVRPNPNRTEWRTEESHPNGRIVCRYRLVRQQKDGVQVYNKAVAEVLLSEEERQMGKTHQIRGHLQYTLDSRGVILAVSGALRERVQFQGLPASENETKIDIRLERRTRITPESLQAKRTRLAQLKGAWFSLYAPPTEAEQERARALSHLQGTSQAQVLAELDRMLARIDKAEPVPMEEQTALRLKLDAGLIIYGAPFLQELTQRLRQRTRDDDGFWLLIGVLSQSELPEAQDALLQTFTQATDESIRRGLAQQFSFLRAPRPAIVEALWKQARDMPPSELQQILTVSVSNLARRIREQASETYQSISAWARAQLEAAQDSPNQRFWLTVVGNLGDPAAFPLIEQHARRGDELTRLNAMDALSQQPAQDALALLERLYSIEPSVAVREKMVQLIPAWWREPTARRLLEQAAFNDPSPRVRKACIQALGSIAASDKDALQLLVKIAESNSDPSIRREAMITLAALRASGVQVPNVKAAP
;
A
#
# COMPACT_ATOMS: atom_id res chain seq x y z
N MET A 1 41.44 -5.17 -22.32
CA MET A 1 41.68 -5.06 -20.87
C MET A 1 40.33 -4.68 -20.24
N ARG A 2 39.42 -5.62 -19.98
CA ARG A 2 39.30 -6.56 -18.83
C ARG A 2 39.35 -5.83 -17.48
N CYS A 3 38.16 -5.53 -16.93
CA CYS A 3 37.90 -5.67 -15.50
C CYS A 3 36.78 -6.72 -15.33
N PRO A 4 36.85 -7.61 -14.32
CA PRO A 4 36.09 -8.85 -14.29
C PRO A 4 34.86 -8.81 -13.39
N SER A 5 33.95 -9.71 -13.72
CA SER A 5 32.77 -10.19 -13.00
C SER A 5 33.06 -10.84 -11.64
N LEU A 6 32.13 -10.71 -10.68
CA LEU A 6 31.82 -11.68 -9.61
C LEU A 6 30.42 -11.35 -9.06
N LYS A 7 29.35 -12.02 -9.51
CA LYS A 7 28.72 -13.25 -8.96
C LYS A 7 28.38 -13.17 -7.47
N VAL A 8 27.13 -12.78 -7.18
CA VAL A 8 26.43 -13.03 -5.92
C VAL A 8 25.88 -14.46 -5.96
N LYS A 9 26.20 -15.27 -4.96
CA LYS A 9 25.53 -16.55 -4.63
C LYS A 9 24.98 -16.45 -3.22
N SER A 10 23.68 -16.65 -3.08
CA SER A 10 22.98 -16.98 -1.84
C SER A 10 23.26 -18.43 -1.45
N VAL A 11 23.45 -18.71 -0.16
CA VAL A 11 23.10 -20.00 0.48
C VAL A 11 22.80 -19.77 1.97
N CYS A 12 21.69 -20.38 2.39
CA CYS A 12 21.13 -20.51 3.75
C CYS A 12 21.93 -21.50 4.61
N GLY A 13 21.92 -21.40 5.94
CA GLY A 13 22.42 -22.51 6.76
C GLY A 13 22.70 -22.19 8.22
N GLN A 14 21.80 -22.63 9.09
CA GLN A 14 21.90 -22.68 10.55
C GLN A 14 23.19 -23.34 11.03
N SER A 15 23.73 -22.88 12.16
CA SER A 15 24.71 -23.63 12.94
C SER A 15 24.33 -23.57 14.42
N VAL A 16 23.65 -24.63 14.83
CA VAL A 16 23.46 -25.06 16.22
C VAL A 16 24.79 -25.60 16.72
N VAL A 17 25.36 -25.01 17.76
CA VAL A 17 26.58 -25.51 18.40
C VAL A 17 26.18 -26.44 19.54
N VAL A 18 26.65 -27.68 19.41
CA VAL A 18 26.52 -28.81 20.32
C VAL A 18 27.40 -28.63 21.56
N ILE A 19 26.82 -28.87 22.74
CA ILE A 19 27.52 -29.01 24.03
C ILE A 19 27.79 -30.50 24.27
N PRO A 20 29.01 -30.94 24.64
CA PRO A 20 29.22 -32.20 25.31
C PRO A 20 29.34 -32.00 26.83
N GLY A 21 28.60 -32.82 27.59
CA GLY A 21 28.64 -32.87 29.06
C GLY A 21 29.48 -34.03 29.61
N GLU A 22 29.60 -33.96 30.95
CA GLU A 22 30.00 -35.01 31.91
C GLU A 22 31.51 -35.35 32.06
N ALA A 23 32.09 -35.62 33.24
CA ALA A 23 31.68 -35.52 34.65
C ALA A 23 32.89 -35.87 35.57
N ARG A 24 32.81 -35.37 36.83
CA ARG A 24 33.28 -35.96 38.12
C ARG A 24 34.75 -35.85 38.64
N ASN A 25 34.78 -35.38 39.91
CA ASN A 25 35.62 -35.76 41.07
C ASN A 25 37.13 -35.37 41.03
N SER A 26 37.80 -34.84 42.07
CA SER A 26 37.57 -34.82 43.52
C SER A 26 38.63 -33.97 44.26
N ARG A 27 38.35 -33.67 45.54
CA ARG A 27 39.23 -33.38 46.70
C ARG A 27 39.81 -31.97 46.92
N ALA A 28 39.63 -31.56 48.18
CA ALA A 28 40.03 -30.33 48.85
C ALA A 28 41.53 -30.29 49.21
N VAL A 29 42.07 -29.08 49.45
CA VAL A 29 42.78 -28.63 50.68
C VAL A 29 43.24 -27.16 50.52
N PHE A 30 42.81 -26.33 51.46
CA PHE A 30 43.37 -25.08 52.01
C PHE A 30 44.48 -24.30 51.27
N SER A 31 44.30 -22.98 51.11
CA SER A 31 45.00 -22.01 51.99
C SER A 31 44.39 -20.61 51.96
N TRP A 32 44.27 -20.05 53.16
CA TRP A 32 43.80 -18.71 53.49
C TRP A 32 44.69 -17.60 52.89
N ARG A 33 44.15 -16.81 51.94
CA ARG A 33 44.65 -15.44 51.66
C ARG A 33 43.71 -14.56 50.82
N ILE A 34 42.40 -14.62 51.02
CA ILE A 34 41.44 -13.70 50.37
C ILE A 34 40.31 -13.31 51.35
N ILE A 35 40.62 -12.62 52.45
CA ILE A 35 39.60 -12.05 53.37
C ILE A 35 39.84 -10.56 53.69
N LYS A 36 40.72 -9.87 52.96
CA LYS A 36 40.89 -8.40 53.11
C LYS A 36 40.69 -7.55 51.86
N THR A 37 40.38 -8.14 50.70
CA THR A 37 40.17 -7.39 49.44
C THR A 37 38.74 -7.49 48.89
N MET A 38 37.79 -8.07 49.63
CA MET A 38 36.37 -8.19 49.21
C MET A 38 35.39 -7.38 50.07
N ARG A 39 35.87 -6.63 51.07
CA ARG A 39 35.07 -5.65 51.84
C ARG A 39 35.21 -4.20 51.37
N PHE A 40 36.07 -3.96 50.38
CA PHE A 40 36.23 -2.66 49.73
C PHE A 40 35.57 -2.57 48.33
N ILE A 41 35.11 -3.70 47.76
CA ILE A 41 34.46 -3.74 46.44
C ILE A 41 32.93 -3.87 46.55
N LEU A 42 32.39 -4.38 47.67
CA LEU A 42 30.93 -4.40 47.92
C LEU A 42 30.37 -3.11 48.55
N THR A 43 31.22 -2.23 49.08
CA THR A 43 30.86 -0.86 49.50
C THR A 43 31.06 0.17 48.39
N LEU A 44 31.70 -0.20 47.28
CA LEU A 44 31.85 0.64 46.08
C LEU A 44 30.81 0.34 44.98
N LEU A 45 30.06 -0.76 45.11
CA LEU A 45 28.91 -1.11 44.26
C LEU A 45 27.53 -0.83 44.90
N THR A 46 27.52 -0.34 46.14
CA THR A 46 26.31 0.16 46.83
C THR A 46 26.33 1.68 47.04
N LEU A 47 27.33 2.37 46.46
CA LEU A 47 27.51 3.84 46.50
C LEU A 47 27.61 4.49 45.12
N TRP A 48 26.99 3.87 44.10
CA TRP A 48 26.60 4.52 42.83
C TRP A 48 25.07 4.68 42.68
N GLN A 49 24.35 4.59 43.80
CA GLN A 49 22.99 5.14 43.96
C GLN A 49 22.99 6.45 44.76
N THR A 50 24.11 7.18 44.79
CA THR A 50 24.08 8.61 45.10
C THR A 50 23.48 9.34 43.91
N VAL A 51 22.15 9.42 43.91
CA VAL A 51 21.38 10.65 43.66
C VAL A 51 22.17 11.71 42.88
N LEU A 52 22.33 11.50 41.57
CA LEU A 52 22.28 12.64 40.67
C LEU A 52 20.82 13.04 40.64
N GLY A 53 20.48 13.99 41.51
CA GLY A 53 19.16 14.56 41.62
C GLY A 53 18.74 15.15 40.28
N PHE A 54 18.06 14.35 39.46
CA PHE A 54 17.04 14.92 38.61
C PHE A 54 16.03 15.50 39.58
N ALA A 55 16.08 16.82 39.75
CA ALA A 55 15.00 17.55 40.38
C ALA A 55 13.72 17.05 39.69
N SER A 56 12.95 16.26 40.43
CA SER A 56 11.77 15.59 39.94
C SER A 56 10.71 16.69 39.86
N GLU A 57 10.80 17.52 38.83
CA GLU A 57 9.91 18.65 38.60
C GLU A 57 8.92 18.26 37.52
N SER A 58 7.63 18.45 37.80
CA SER A 58 6.60 18.53 36.77
C SER A 58 6.52 19.96 36.26
N PHE A 59 6.37 20.11 34.94
CA PHE A 59 6.32 21.38 34.25
C PHE A 59 4.90 21.62 33.76
N GLN A 60 4.24 22.65 34.31
CA GLN A 60 2.90 23.04 33.89
C GLN A 60 2.99 24.21 32.91
N TYR A 61 2.43 24.01 31.73
CA TYR A 61 2.36 24.96 30.64
C TYR A 61 0.94 25.46 30.46
N LYS A 62 0.80 26.74 30.15
CA LYS A 62 -0.41 27.33 29.60
C LYS A 62 -0.26 27.44 28.09
N ILE A 63 -1.27 26.96 27.37
CA ILE A 63 -1.30 26.96 25.91
C ILE A 63 -2.47 27.82 25.47
N SER A 64 -2.20 28.76 24.58
CA SER A 64 -3.20 29.45 23.79
C SER A 64 -2.87 29.33 22.31
N GLY A 65 -3.90 29.29 21.47
CA GLY A 65 -3.71 29.25 20.04
C GLY A 65 -4.91 29.77 19.27
N GLU A 66 -4.63 30.16 18.04
CA GLU A 66 -5.62 30.53 17.03
C GLU A 66 -5.34 29.69 15.79
N SER A 67 -6.38 29.04 15.27
CA SER A 67 -6.28 28.26 14.03
C SER A 67 -7.36 28.67 13.04
N THR A 68 -7.01 28.59 11.75
CA THR A 68 -7.94 28.69 10.63
C THR A 68 -7.68 27.52 9.69
N SER A 69 -8.63 26.60 9.61
CA SER A 69 -8.57 25.39 8.80
C SER A 69 -9.55 25.47 7.63
N ARG A 70 -9.04 25.35 6.41
CA ARG A 70 -9.83 25.32 5.17
C ARG A 70 -9.62 24.02 4.41
N VAL A 71 -10.69 23.41 3.93
CA VAL A 71 -10.63 22.17 3.13
C VAL A 71 -11.52 22.30 1.90
N TRP A 72 -11.02 21.85 0.75
CA TRP A 72 -11.74 21.77 -0.53
C TRP A 72 -11.95 20.29 -0.88
N LEU A 73 -13.06 19.74 -0.40
CA LEU A 73 -13.51 18.38 -0.71
C LEU A 73 -13.76 18.21 -2.20
N SER A 74 -14.34 19.21 -2.87
CA SER A 74 -14.62 19.16 -4.32
C SER A 74 -13.35 18.98 -5.15
N ALA A 75 -12.23 19.57 -4.74
CA ALA A 75 -10.93 19.40 -5.40
C ALA A 75 -10.39 17.97 -5.22
N LEU A 76 -10.54 17.40 -4.02
CA LEU A 76 -10.13 16.02 -3.73
C LEU A 76 -10.96 15.00 -4.52
N GLN A 77 -12.27 15.22 -4.64
CA GLN A 77 -13.18 14.39 -5.44
C GLN A 77 -12.76 14.33 -6.91
N ARG A 78 -12.37 15.47 -7.50
CA ARG A 78 -11.88 15.50 -8.90
C ARG A 78 -10.60 14.71 -9.10
N VAL A 79 -9.67 14.78 -8.14
CA VAL A 79 -8.44 13.98 -8.17
C VAL A 79 -8.77 12.48 -8.04
N ALA A 80 -9.83 12.14 -7.31
CA ALA A 80 -10.37 10.78 -7.23
C ALA A 80 -11.20 10.36 -8.47
N GLY A 81 -11.34 11.23 -9.48
CA GLY A 81 -12.11 10.94 -10.69
C GLY A 81 -13.63 11.10 -10.54
N GLU A 82 -14.09 11.66 -9.43
CA GLU A 82 -15.51 11.94 -9.19
C GLU A 82 -15.92 13.28 -9.84
N PRO A 83 -17.13 13.35 -10.42
CA PRO A 83 -17.66 14.60 -10.98
C PRO A 83 -17.94 15.60 -9.85
N SER A 84 -17.20 16.71 -9.84
CA SER A 84 -17.44 17.84 -8.93
C SER A 84 -17.31 19.18 -9.66
N ASN A 85 -18.15 20.15 -9.30
CA ASN A 85 -18.03 21.51 -9.79
C ASN A 85 -16.91 22.25 -9.02
N PRO A 86 -15.98 22.94 -9.69
CA PRO A 86 -15.00 23.76 -9.01
C PRO A 86 -15.69 24.86 -8.21
N THR A 87 -15.49 24.88 -6.90
CA THR A 87 -15.85 26.01 -6.04
C THR A 87 -14.57 26.75 -5.65
N ASP A 88 -14.55 28.06 -5.84
CA ASP A 88 -13.46 28.91 -5.33
C ASP A 88 -13.47 28.97 -3.79
N LYS A 89 -14.62 28.67 -3.18
CA LYS A 89 -14.80 28.65 -1.72
C LYS A 89 -14.50 27.28 -1.14
N PRO A 90 -13.85 27.22 0.04
CA PRO A 90 -13.64 25.97 0.74
C PRO A 90 -14.98 25.38 1.21
N ASP A 91 -15.08 24.05 1.18
CA ASP A 91 -16.23 23.30 1.68
C ASP A 91 -16.31 23.34 3.21
N MET A 92 -15.16 23.47 3.88
CA MET A 92 -15.05 23.70 5.31
C MET A 92 -14.13 24.91 5.55
N ASP A 93 -14.58 25.90 6.32
CA ASP A 93 -13.77 27.02 6.85
C ASP A 93 -14.04 27.13 8.36
N LEU A 94 -13.09 26.67 9.16
CA LEU A 94 -13.19 26.60 10.61
C LEU A 94 -12.15 27.50 11.25
N ARG A 95 -12.60 28.46 12.07
CA ARG A 95 -11.74 29.32 12.88
C ARG A 95 -11.93 28.99 14.35
N GLN A 96 -10.83 28.84 15.08
CA GLN A 96 -10.86 28.48 16.49
C GLN A 96 -9.86 29.31 17.27
N GLN A 97 -10.27 29.72 18.47
CA GLN A 97 -9.39 30.25 19.48
C GLN A 97 -9.51 29.35 20.70
N TYR A 98 -8.39 28.78 21.15
CA TYR A 98 -8.40 27.71 22.14
C TYR A 98 -7.35 27.92 23.23
N HIS A 99 -7.66 27.39 24.40
CA HIS A 99 -6.85 27.45 25.61
C HIS A 99 -6.89 26.11 26.34
N TYR A 100 -5.75 25.64 26.82
CA TYR A 100 -5.68 24.47 27.71
C TYR A 100 -4.40 24.49 28.54
N THR A 101 -4.35 23.64 29.56
CA THR A 101 -3.15 23.43 30.36
C THR A 101 -2.51 22.09 29.99
N LEU A 102 -1.17 22.05 29.91
CA LEU A 102 -0.40 20.82 29.69
C LEU A 102 0.61 20.65 30.82
N THR A 103 0.58 19.51 31.48
CA THR A 103 1.59 19.13 32.46
C THR A 103 2.49 18.06 31.87
N ILE A 104 3.80 18.33 31.80
CA ILE A 104 4.82 17.36 31.41
C ILE A 104 5.59 16.93 32.64
N THR A 105 5.61 15.63 32.92
CA THR A 105 6.36 15.04 34.03
C THR A 105 7.44 14.11 33.49
N PRO A 106 8.74 14.43 33.66
CA PRO A 106 9.82 13.50 33.34
C PRO A 106 9.71 12.24 34.21
N LEU A 107 9.67 11.08 33.55
CA LEU A 107 9.68 9.77 34.21
C LEU A 107 11.09 9.20 34.23
N SER A 108 11.89 9.40 33.20
CA SER A 108 13.30 9.01 33.12
C SER A 108 14.11 10.08 32.38
N SER A 109 15.36 9.77 32.00
CA SER A 109 16.16 10.64 31.14
C SER A 109 15.57 10.82 29.73
N THR A 110 14.75 9.87 29.28
CA THR A 110 14.20 9.85 27.93
C THR A 110 12.68 9.77 27.88
N GLN A 111 12.00 9.37 28.95
CA GLN A 111 10.56 9.14 28.98
C GLN A 111 9.82 10.18 29.81
N TYR A 112 8.63 10.55 29.35
CA TYR A 112 7.81 11.61 29.91
C TYR A 112 6.33 11.21 29.88
N GLU A 113 5.58 11.72 30.85
CA GLU A 113 4.12 11.72 30.83
C GLU A 113 3.62 13.12 30.47
N ALA A 114 2.67 13.22 29.54
CA ALA A 114 1.99 14.45 29.17
C ALA A 114 0.50 14.34 29.54
N GLN A 115 0.01 15.33 30.29
CA GLN A 115 -1.39 15.45 30.67
C GLN A 115 -1.94 16.80 30.27
N TRP A 116 -2.91 16.84 29.37
CA TRP A 116 -3.69 18.06 29.10
C TRP A 116 -5.04 18.03 29.78
N ARG A 117 -5.51 19.22 30.19
CA ARG A 117 -6.81 19.44 30.85
C ARG A 117 -7.34 20.84 30.51
N GLU A 118 -8.58 21.11 30.93
CA GLU A 118 -9.18 22.45 30.89
C GLU A 118 -9.27 23.05 29.47
N TRP A 119 -9.57 22.20 28.48
CA TRP A 119 -9.81 22.66 27.11
C TRP A 119 -10.99 23.64 27.06
N ARG A 120 -10.73 24.84 26.57
CA ARG A 120 -11.71 25.89 26.31
C ARG A 120 -11.52 26.39 24.90
N VAL A 121 -12.62 26.52 24.18
CA VAL A 121 -12.65 27.11 22.85
C VAL A 121 -13.61 28.29 22.90
N GLU A 122 -13.15 29.47 22.47
CA GLU A 122 -13.89 30.73 22.58
C GLU A 122 -14.89 30.92 21.43
N THR A 123 -14.67 30.22 20.32
CA THR A 123 -15.58 30.20 19.18
C THR A 123 -16.72 29.22 19.42
N GLU A 124 -17.93 29.56 18.94
CA GLU A 124 -19.05 28.64 18.98
C GLU A 124 -18.75 27.38 18.15
N LEU A 125 -18.93 26.21 18.77
CA LEU A 125 -18.65 24.92 18.15
C LEU A 125 -19.93 24.19 17.82
N THR A 126 -19.94 23.54 16.65
CA THR A 126 -20.99 22.59 16.29
C THR A 126 -20.98 21.38 17.25
N PRO A 127 -22.08 20.64 17.37
CA PRO A 127 -22.15 19.43 18.20
C PRO A 127 -21.03 18.42 17.88
N GLU A 128 -20.71 18.23 16.61
CA GLU A 128 -19.70 17.30 16.12
C GLU A 128 -18.30 17.73 16.58
N LEU A 129 -17.99 19.03 16.48
CA LEU A 129 -16.71 19.57 16.95
C LEU A 129 -16.59 19.54 18.47
N LYS A 130 -17.70 19.73 19.20
CA LYS A 130 -17.72 19.55 20.67
C LYS A 130 -17.42 18.11 21.05
N GLN A 131 -18.01 17.15 20.36
CA GLN A 131 -17.74 15.74 20.57
C GLN A 131 -16.27 15.39 20.26
N LEU A 132 -15.74 15.84 19.13
CA LEU A 132 -14.33 15.63 18.77
C LEU A 132 -13.37 16.17 19.84
N LEU A 133 -13.64 17.36 20.39
CA LEU A 133 -12.82 17.90 21.48
C LEU A 133 -12.93 17.09 22.77
N GLN A 134 -14.10 16.54 23.09
CA GLN A 134 -14.26 15.65 24.23
C GLN A 134 -13.44 14.37 24.03
N GLU A 135 -13.44 13.80 22.82
CA GLU A 135 -12.63 12.64 22.49
C GLU A 135 -11.12 12.95 22.58
N ILE A 136 -10.67 14.10 22.07
CA ILE A 136 -9.27 14.56 22.23
C ILE A 136 -8.91 14.76 23.70
N ALA A 137 -9.81 15.29 24.53
CA ALA A 137 -9.58 15.44 25.96
C ALA A 137 -9.40 14.08 26.66
N GLN A 138 -10.11 13.04 26.22
CA GLN A 138 -10.02 11.67 26.75
C GLN A 138 -8.74 10.91 26.33
N LEU A 139 -8.01 11.40 25.34
CA LEU A 139 -6.71 10.83 24.95
C LEU A 139 -5.61 11.06 26.02
N SER A 140 -5.83 11.98 26.98
CA SER A 140 -4.94 12.26 28.11
C SER A 140 -5.11 11.24 29.25
N PRO A 141 -4.05 10.73 29.89
CA PRO A 141 -2.63 11.01 29.67
C PRO A 141 -2.06 10.29 28.44
N VAL A 142 -1.02 10.88 27.84
CA VAL A 142 -0.15 10.20 26.88
C VAL A 142 1.28 10.16 27.40
N TYR A 143 2.07 9.26 26.82
CA TYR A 143 3.47 9.11 27.13
C TYR A 143 4.28 9.44 25.89
N PHE A 144 5.43 10.07 26.08
CA PHE A 144 6.35 10.31 24.97
C PHE A 144 7.79 10.06 25.41
N GLN A 145 8.62 9.70 24.44
CA GLN A 145 10.03 9.49 24.64
C GLN A 145 10.85 10.29 23.62
N ARG A 146 12.06 10.67 24.04
CA ARG A 146 13.04 11.38 23.23
C ARG A 146 14.16 10.43 22.86
N ASP A 147 14.51 10.38 21.58
CA ASP A 147 15.74 9.73 21.16
C ASP A 147 16.97 10.60 21.47
N ALA A 148 18.17 10.10 21.14
CA ALA A 148 19.42 10.80 21.39
C ALA A 148 19.54 12.16 20.66
N THR A 149 18.75 12.37 19.61
CA THR A 149 18.73 13.63 18.84
C THR A 149 17.69 14.60 19.37
N GLY A 150 16.68 14.11 20.11
CA GLY A 150 15.54 14.88 20.62
C GLY A 150 14.24 14.66 19.83
N ALA A 151 14.23 13.73 18.86
CA ALA A 151 13.01 13.40 18.12
C ALA A 151 12.02 12.66 19.02
N LEU A 152 10.72 12.94 18.84
CA LEU A 152 9.69 12.39 19.69
C LEU A 152 9.06 11.13 19.09
N GLN A 153 8.89 10.15 19.96
CA GLN A 153 7.92 9.08 19.78
C GLN A 153 6.89 9.15 20.91
N PHE A 154 5.66 8.75 20.65
CA PHE A 154 4.59 8.78 21.64
C PHE A 154 3.85 7.46 21.71
N TYR A 155 3.21 7.25 22.84
CA TYR A 155 2.31 6.15 23.11
C TYR A 155 1.04 6.72 23.76
N SER A 156 -0.11 6.40 23.18
CA SER A 156 -1.42 6.73 23.76
C SER A 156 -2.11 5.43 24.19
N PRO A 157 -2.50 5.30 25.48
CA PRO A 157 -3.22 4.12 25.96
C PRO A 157 -4.62 3.95 25.36
N THR A 158 -5.22 5.03 24.85
CA THR A 158 -6.60 5.07 24.33
C THR A 158 -6.67 5.49 22.86
N GLY A 159 -5.64 6.19 22.35
CA GLY A 159 -5.57 6.70 20.99
C GLY A 159 -4.97 5.72 19.99
N HIS A 160 -5.79 4.79 19.50
CA HIS A 160 -5.34 3.77 18.55
C HIS A 160 -5.62 4.16 17.10
N GLU A 161 -6.65 4.95 16.83
CA GLU A 161 -7.03 5.31 15.46
C GLU A 161 -6.10 6.38 14.89
N ALA A 162 -5.93 6.40 13.57
CA ALA A 162 -4.96 7.29 12.92
C ALA A 162 -5.24 8.78 13.18
N TRP A 163 -6.50 9.20 13.20
CA TRP A 163 -6.85 10.59 13.52
C TRP A 163 -6.55 10.93 14.99
N GLN A 164 -6.72 9.98 15.92
CA GLN A 164 -6.36 10.16 17.34
C GLN A 164 -4.84 10.30 17.48
N ARG A 165 -4.07 9.47 16.76
CA ARG A 165 -2.61 9.57 16.68
C ARG A 165 -2.18 10.94 16.16
N GLN A 166 -2.83 11.45 15.12
CA GLN A 166 -2.55 12.77 14.56
C GLN A 166 -2.87 13.91 15.54
N ALA A 167 -3.96 13.80 16.31
CA ALA A 167 -4.31 14.76 17.35
C ALA A 167 -3.25 14.80 18.47
N VAL A 168 -2.85 13.63 18.99
CA VAL A 168 -1.78 13.54 20.00
C VAL A 168 -0.46 14.11 19.45
N ALA A 169 -0.08 13.74 18.23
CA ALA A 169 1.13 14.22 17.60
C ALA A 169 1.13 15.75 17.43
N SER A 170 -0.03 16.34 17.10
CA SER A 170 -0.19 17.80 16.96
C SER A 170 0.00 18.54 18.28
N ILE A 171 -0.48 17.97 19.39
CA ILE A 171 -0.26 18.52 20.74
C ILE A 171 1.22 18.42 21.15
N LEU A 172 1.90 17.32 20.79
CA LEU A 172 3.29 17.08 21.18
C LEU A 172 4.32 17.75 20.25
N TYR A 173 3.98 18.06 18.99
CA TYR A 173 4.91 18.62 18.01
C TYR A 173 5.62 19.90 18.46
N PRO A 174 4.96 20.88 19.13
CA PRO A 174 5.65 22.04 19.69
C PRO A 174 6.76 21.69 20.68
N PHE A 175 6.74 20.49 21.28
CA PHE A 175 7.76 20.02 22.23
C PHE A 175 8.85 19.14 21.58
N GLN A 176 8.79 18.91 20.25
CA GLN A 176 9.87 18.26 19.51
C GLN A 176 10.97 19.28 19.15
N PHE A 177 12.13 19.11 19.77
CA PHE A 177 13.30 19.94 19.55
C PHE A 177 14.52 19.06 19.29
N VAL A 178 14.92 18.95 18.02
CA VAL A 178 15.99 18.04 17.58
C VAL A 178 17.32 18.80 17.41
N ARG A 179 18.35 18.41 18.16
CA ARG A 179 19.68 19.04 18.13
C ARG A 179 20.78 17.99 17.95
N PRO A 180 21.33 17.83 16.73
CA PRO A 180 22.36 16.84 16.46
C PRO A 180 23.78 17.28 16.89
N ASN A 181 24.03 18.57 17.15
CA ASN A 181 25.35 19.07 17.56
C ASN A 181 25.24 20.30 18.48
N PRO A 182 25.85 20.30 19.68
CA PRO A 182 25.78 21.43 20.61
C PRO A 182 26.51 22.69 20.12
N ASN A 183 27.44 22.59 19.16
CA ASN A 183 28.33 23.71 18.82
C ASN A 183 27.87 24.54 17.61
N ARG A 184 26.73 24.20 16.99
CA ARG A 184 26.21 24.94 15.83
C ARG A 184 25.10 25.91 16.23
N THR A 185 25.17 27.12 15.70
CA THR A 185 24.13 28.15 15.84
C THR A 185 23.03 28.02 14.78
N GLU A 186 23.25 27.25 13.72
CA GLU A 186 22.25 26.91 12.72
C GLU A 186 22.46 25.48 12.21
N TRP A 187 21.37 24.73 12.05
CA TRP A 187 21.42 23.37 11.51
C TRP A 187 20.11 22.98 10.83
N ARG A 188 20.18 21.91 10.03
CA ARG A 188 19.02 21.23 9.46
C ARG A 188 18.97 19.79 9.93
N THR A 189 17.77 19.25 10.09
CA THR A 189 17.55 17.87 10.50
C THR A 189 16.22 17.36 9.95
N GLU A 190 16.17 16.07 9.65
CA GLU A 190 14.91 15.41 9.34
C GLU A 190 14.12 15.16 10.62
N GLU A 191 12.81 15.35 10.54
CA GLU A 191 11.88 15.21 11.64
C GLU A 191 10.53 14.68 11.17
N SER A 192 9.79 14.09 12.10
CA SER A 192 8.39 13.76 11.90
C SER A 192 7.51 14.95 12.30
N HIS A 193 6.66 15.41 11.38
CA HIS A 193 5.57 16.36 11.60
C HIS A 193 4.23 15.61 11.57
N PRO A 194 3.18 16.03 12.30
CA PRO A 194 1.88 15.35 12.29
C PRO A 194 1.32 15.07 10.89
N ASN A 195 1.66 15.91 9.92
CA ASN A 195 1.16 15.85 8.54
C ASN A 195 2.21 15.40 7.51
N GLY A 196 3.42 14.98 7.92
CA GLY A 196 4.43 14.49 6.97
C GLY A 196 5.84 14.35 7.55
N ARG A 197 6.75 13.78 6.76
CA ARG A 197 8.18 13.86 7.02
C ARG A 197 8.69 15.22 6.54
N ILE A 198 9.55 15.87 7.32
CA ILE A 198 10.02 17.22 7.02
C ILE A 198 11.52 17.35 7.27
N VAL A 199 12.13 18.34 6.60
CA VAL A 199 13.44 18.89 6.99
C VAL A 199 13.18 20.17 7.75
N CYS A 200 13.52 20.20 9.03
CA CYS A 200 13.49 21.39 9.85
C CYS A 200 14.83 22.14 9.81
N ARG A 201 14.76 23.46 9.89
CA ARG A 201 15.90 24.36 10.08
C ARG A 201 15.76 25.06 11.43
N TYR A 202 16.80 24.96 12.23
CA TYR A 202 16.93 25.65 13.51
C TYR A 202 17.99 26.74 13.42
N ARG A 203 17.74 27.88 14.06
CA ARG A 203 18.71 28.97 14.21
C ARG A 203 18.66 29.54 15.62
N LEU A 204 19.79 29.56 16.31
CA LEU A 204 19.99 30.31 17.55
C LEU A 204 19.90 31.81 17.24
N VAL A 205 18.95 32.48 17.88
CA VAL A 205 18.68 33.91 17.72
C VAL A 205 19.36 34.72 18.82
N ARG A 206 19.29 34.22 20.06
CA ARG A 206 19.80 34.93 21.23
C ARG A 206 20.30 33.95 22.28
N GLN A 207 21.39 34.29 22.94
CA GLN A 207 21.90 33.59 24.12
C GLN A 207 22.18 34.61 25.23
N GLN A 208 21.62 34.37 26.41
CA GLN A 208 21.75 35.23 27.57
C GLN A 208 22.82 34.70 28.53
N LYS A 209 23.33 35.58 29.41
CA LYS A 209 24.40 35.24 30.37
C LYS A 209 23.97 34.20 31.42
N ASP A 210 22.69 34.14 31.73
CA ASP A 210 22.07 33.17 32.64
C ASP A 210 21.85 31.78 31.99
N GLY A 211 22.25 31.62 30.73
CA GLY A 211 22.15 30.36 29.98
C GLY A 211 20.82 30.20 29.23
N VAL A 212 19.92 31.18 29.26
CA VAL A 212 18.70 31.16 28.44
C VAL A 212 19.05 31.31 26.96
N GLN A 213 18.51 30.42 26.13
CA GLN A 213 18.73 30.40 24.68
C GLN A 213 17.41 30.53 23.92
N VAL A 214 17.43 31.31 22.84
CA VAL A 214 16.27 31.53 21.97
C VAL A 214 16.58 30.98 20.58
N TYR A 215 15.73 30.10 20.06
CA TYR A 215 15.88 29.47 18.74
C TYR A 215 14.65 29.72 17.87
N ASN A 216 14.83 29.91 16.57
CA ASN A 216 13.76 29.80 15.59
C ASN A 216 13.82 28.43 14.92
N LYS A 217 12.70 27.71 14.91
CA LYS A 217 12.47 26.47 14.16
C LYS A 217 11.52 26.75 12.99
N ALA A 218 11.96 26.48 11.77
CA ALA A 218 11.14 26.59 10.57
C ALA A 218 11.18 25.29 9.77
N VAL A 219 10.11 24.98 9.05
CA VAL A 219 10.13 23.89 8.06
C VAL A 219 10.85 24.41 6.82
N ALA A 220 11.91 23.72 6.41
CA ALA A 220 12.66 24.04 5.19
C ALA A 220 12.08 23.30 3.97
N GLU A 221 11.62 22.06 4.17
CA GLU A 221 11.10 21.20 3.12
C GLU A 221 10.14 20.17 3.72
N VAL A 222 9.10 19.82 2.97
CA VAL A 222 8.26 18.63 3.24
C VAL A 222 8.69 17.52 2.29
N LEU A 223 9.00 16.35 2.85
CA LEU A 223 9.48 15.19 2.10
C LEU A 223 8.27 14.37 1.63
N LEU A 224 7.99 14.45 0.33
CA LEU A 224 6.93 13.68 -0.32
C LEU A 224 7.44 12.34 -0.85
N SER A 225 6.60 11.30 -0.77
CA SER A 225 6.85 10.00 -1.40
C SER A 225 6.84 10.11 -2.93
N GLU A 226 7.34 9.09 -3.61
CA GLU A 226 7.32 9.05 -5.07
C GLU A 226 5.87 8.97 -5.60
N GLU A 227 4.98 8.22 -4.95
CA GLU A 227 3.56 8.19 -5.33
C GLU A 227 2.91 9.57 -5.16
N GLU A 228 3.19 10.26 -4.06
CA GLU A 228 2.67 11.61 -3.82
C GLU A 228 3.10 12.60 -4.90
N ARG A 229 4.36 12.53 -5.35
CA ARG A 229 4.86 13.36 -6.44
C ARG A 229 4.19 13.02 -7.76
N GLN A 230 4.00 11.73 -8.06
CA GLN A 230 3.32 11.28 -9.27
C GLN A 230 1.84 11.70 -9.30
N MET A 231 1.18 11.79 -8.14
CA MET A 231 -0.16 12.36 -8.00
C MET A 231 -0.20 13.89 -8.17
N GLY A 232 0.94 14.55 -8.37
CA GLY A 232 1.03 16.01 -8.45
C GLY A 232 0.77 16.69 -7.11
N LYS A 233 1.01 16.01 -5.98
CA LYS A 233 0.86 16.59 -4.64
C LYS A 233 1.95 17.66 -4.44
N THR A 234 1.55 18.80 -3.89
CA THR A 234 2.48 19.78 -3.31
C THR A 234 2.08 20.03 -1.86
N HIS A 235 3.08 20.21 -0.99
CA HIS A 235 2.87 20.44 0.42
C HIS A 235 3.91 21.45 0.91
N GLN A 236 3.44 22.58 1.44
CA GLN A 236 4.29 23.65 1.96
C GLN A 236 3.89 24.00 3.38
N ILE A 237 4.87 24.14 4.25
CA ILE A 237 4.70 24.67 5.61
C ILE A 237 5.62 25.89 5.74
N ARG A 238 5.04 27.06 5.96
CA ARG A 238 5.76 28.34 6.08
C ARG A 238 5.60 28.92 7.48
N GLY A 239 6.45 29.90 7.81
CA GLY A 239 6.50 30.51 9.14
C GLY A 239 7.57 29.87 10.03
N HIS A 240 7.51 30.14 11.32
CA HIS A 240 8.43 29.58 12.29
C HIS A 240 7.84 29.61 13.71
N LEU A 241 8.35 28.73 14.55
CA LEU A 241 8.16 28.75 16.00
C LEU A 241 9.45 29.21 16.68
N GLN A 242 9.34 30.15 17.60
CA GLN A 242 10.42 30.61 18.44
C GLN A 242 10.37 29.90 19.79
N TYR A 243 11.49 29.29 20.17
CA TYR A 243 11.68 28.54 21.39
C TYR A 243 12.56 29.34 22.34
N THR A 244 12.13 29.52 23.59
CA THR A 244 12.97 30.00 24.67
C THR A 244 13.25 28.84 25.62
N LEU A 245 14.51 28.48 25.79
CA LEU A 245 14.98 27.35 26.59
C LEU A 245 15.83 27.86 27.75
N ASP A 246 15.74 27.24 28.93
CA ASP A 246 16.71 27.47 30.01
C ASP A 246 18.02 26.69 29.79
N SER A 247 18.98 26.87 30.71
CA SER A 247 20.29 26.20 30.65
C SER A 247 20.22 24.67 30.75
N ARG A 248 19.10 24.10 31.21
CA ARG A 248 18.85 22.65 31.27
C ARG A 248 18.11 22.13 30.03
N GLY A 249 17.80 23.01 29.07
CA GLY A 249 17.00 22.68 27.89
C GLY A 249 15.50 22.57 28.16
N VAL A 250 15.02 23.04 29.33
CA VAL A 250 13.58 23.11 29.61
C VAL A 250 12.99 24.23 28.78
N ILE A 251 11.89 23.92 28.09
CA ILE A 251 11.12 24.92 27.34
C ILE A 251 10.48 25.89 28.35
N LEU A 252 10.83 27.16 28.24
CA LEU A 252 10.20 28.25 28.98
C LEU A 252 9.04 28.84 28.19
N ALA A 253 9.20 28.98 26.88
CA ALA A 253 8.13 29.42 25.99
C ALA A 253 8.32 28.89 24.57
N VAL A 254 7.20 28.69 23.86
CA VAL A 254 7.16 28.49 22.41
C VAL A 254 6.11 29.43 21.84
N SER A 255 6.46 30.25 20.87
CA SER A 255 5.47 31.10 20.20
C SER A 255 5.76 31.28 18.73
N GLY A 256 4.73 31.48 17.92
CA GLY A 256 4.92 31.72 16.49
C GLY A 256 3.68 31.40 15.68
N ALA A 257 3.85 31.41 14.37
CA ALA A 257 2.80 31.08 13.43
C ALA A 257 3.32 30.17 12.31
N LEU A 258 2.50 29.21 11.93
CA LEU A 258 2.73 28.29 10.82
C LEU A 258 1.56 28.39 9.84
N ARG A 259 1.87 28.35 8.55
CA ARG A 259 0.89 28.26 7.47
C ARG A 259 1.21 27.06 6.61
N GLU A 260 0.31 26.10 6.63
CA GLU A 260 0.38 24.85 5.88
C GLU A 260 -0.59 24.88 4.70
N ARG A 261 -0.13 24.43 3.54
CA ARG A 261 -0.92 24.32 2.32
C ARG A 261 -0.63 23.00 1.62
N VAL A 262 -1.68 22.29 1.24
CA VAL A 262 -1.62 21.09 0.43
C VAL A 262 -2.43 21.31 -0.85
N GLN A 263 -1.85 20.92 -1.98
CA GLN A 263 -2.52 20.96 -3.28
C GLN A 263 -2.29 19.65 -4.02
N PHE A 264 -3.21 19.28 -4.90
CA PHE A 264 -3.05 18.16 -5.83
C PHE A 264 -3.28 18.68 -7.24
N GLN A 265 -2.31 18.44 -8.13
CA GLN A 265 -2.36 18.89 -9.53
C GLN A 265 -2.64 20.41 -9.65
N GLY A 266 -2.14 21.20 -8.69
CA GLY A 266 -2.36 22.65 -8.62
C GLY A 266 -3.68 23.10 -7.98
N LEU A 267 -4.62 22.19 -7.71
CA LEU A 267 -5.88 22.50 -7.03
C LEU A 267 -5.68 22.52 -5.50
N PRO A 268 -6.22 23.53 -4.78
CA PRO A 268 -6.14 23.56 -3.32
C PRO A 268 -6.89 22.38 -2.73
N ALA A 269 -6.27 21.70 -1.77
CA ALA A 269 -6.89 20.58 -1.04
C ALA A 269 -7.13 20.95 0.42
N SER A 270 -6.11 21.52 1.06
CA SER A 270 -6.24 22.07 2.41
C SER A 270 -5.31 23.24 2.66
N GLU A 271 -5.72 24.10 3.57
CA GLU A 271 -4.92 25.17 4.13
C GLU A 271 -5.16 25.24 5.64
N ASN A 272 -4.09 25.32 6.42
CA ASN A 272 -4.17 25.48 7.86
C ASN A 272 -3.21 26.60 8.31
N GLU A 273 -3.76 27.63 8.93
CA GLU A 273 -2.99 28.69 9.57
C GLU A 273 -3.11 28.50 11.09
N THR A 274 -1.98 28.38 11.79
CA THR A 274 -1.96 28.20 13.24
C THR A 274 -1.00 29.18 13.88
N LYS A 275 -1.48 29.95 14.85
CA LYS A 275 -0.66 30.76 15.75
C LYS A 275 -0.73 30.12 17.14
N ILE A 276 0.42 29.94 17.77
CA ILE A 276 0.50 29.28 19.08
C ILE A 276 1.35 30.10 20.04
N ASP A 277 0.97 30.11 21.32
CA ASP A 277 1.75 30.64 22.44
C ASP A 277 1.68 29.63 23.59
N ILE A 278 2.83 29.12 23.98
CA ILE A 278 3.04 28.16 25.07
C ILE A 278 3.96 28.83 26.07
N ARG A 279 3.58 28.86 27.35
CA ARG A 279 4.41 29.41 28.44
C ARG A 279 4.47 28.46 29.61
N LEU A 280 5.67 28.26 30.13
CA LEU A 280 5.86 27.59 31.41
C LEU A 280 5.32 28.49 32.53
N GLU A 281 4.30 28.01 33.23
CA GLU A 281 3.65 28.75 34.31
C GLU A 281 4.21 28.34 35.67
N ARG A 282 4.44 27.03 35.87
CA ARG A 282 4.82 26.49 37.17
C ARG A 282 5.76 25.30 37.04
N ARG A 283 6.72 25.23 37.97
CA ARG A 283 7.55 24.04 38.25
C ARG A 283 7.13 23.49 39.60
N THR A 284 6.75 22.22 39.65
CA THR A 284 6.26 21.58 40.88
C THR A 284 7.13 20.38 41.20
N ARG A 285 7.70 20.30 42.40
CA ARG A 285 8.42 19.10 42.83
C ARG A 285 7.44 17.92 42.97
N ILE A 286 7.77 16.78 42.37
CA ILE A 286 7.08 15.50 42.51
C ILE A 286 7.81 14.65 43.54
N THR A 287 7.06 13.99 44.42
CA THR A 287 7.63 13.10 45.43
C THR A 287 8.20 11.84 44.78
N PRO A 288 9.24 11.21 45.36
CA PRO A 288 9.79 9.95 44.85
C PRO A 288 8.73 8.85 44.69
N GLU A 289 7.79 8.76 45.64
CA GLU A 289 6.68 7.81 45.62
C GLU A 289 5.76 8.02 44.41
N SER A 290 5.36 9.27 44.14
CA SER A 290 4.50 9.61 43.00
C SER A 290 5.21 9.36 41.66
N LEU A 291 6.51 9.70 41.58
CA LEU A 291 7.33 9.40 40.41
C LEU A 291 7.44 7.89 40.17
N GLN A 292 7.66 7.10 41.23
CA GLN A 292 7.73 5.65 41.14
C GLN A 292 6.39 5.04 40.70
N ALA A 293 5.26 5.53 41.22
CA ALA A 293 3.94 5.08 40.79
C ALA A 293 3.69 5.32 39.30
N LYS A 294 4.08 6.49 38.78
CA LYS A 294 3.97 6.81 37.34
C LYS A 294 4.86 5.90 36.48
N ARG A 295 6.10 5.63 36.91
CA ARG A 295 7.00 4.68 36.23
C ARG A 295 6.42 3.27 36.17
N THR A 296 5.91 2.78 37.29
CA THR A 296 5.28 1.45 37.37
C THR A 296 4.07 1.39 36.44
N ARG A 297 3.24 2.44 36.38
CA ARG A 297 2.10 2.50 35.45
C ARG A 297 2.56 2.40 33.99
N LEU A 298 3.56 3.18 33.57
CA LEU A 298 4.09 3.09 32.20
C LEU A 298 4.64 1.69 31.90
N ALA A 299 5.36 1.07 32.84
CA ALA A 299 5.93 -0.26 32.66
C ALA A 299 4.88 -1.38 32.51
N GLN A 300 3.66 -1.17 33.02
CA GLN A 300 2.54 -2.11 32.87
C GLN A 300 1.78 -1.95 31.56
N LEU A 301 1.89 -0.79 30.91
CA LEU A 301 1.21 -0.51 29.66
C LEU A 301 1.91 -1.23 28.51
N LYS A 302 1.10 -1.75 27.58
CA LYS A 302 1.56 -2.43 26.36
C LYS A 302 0.98 -1.74 25.15
N GLY A 303 1.79 -1.61 24.10
CA GLY A 303 1.35 -1.08 22.81
C GLY A 303 2.52 -0.51 22.01
N ALA A 304 2.18 0.00 20.82
CA ALA A 304 3.15 0.54 19.90
C ALA A 304 3.52 1.99 20.25
N TRP A 305 4.81 2.30 20.14
CA TRP A 305 5.29 3.67 20.14
C TRP A 305 5.30 4.19 18.70
N PHE A 306 4.68 5.34 18.48
CA PHE A 306 4.54 5.96 17.18
C PHE A 306 5.47 7.16 17.06
N SER A 307 6.03 7.39 15.87
CA SER A 307 6.59 8.71 15.55
C SER A 307 5.47 9.75 15.47
N LEU A 308 5.79 11.05 15.61
CA LEU A 308 4.78 12.10 15.43
C LEU A 308 4.08 12.05 14.06
N TYR A 309 4.74 11.50 13.04
CA TYR A 309 4.11 11.16 11.77
C TYR A 309 3.80 9.66 11.77
N ALA A 310 2.52 9.32 11.90
CA ALA A 310 2.03 7.94 11.96
C ALA A 310 0.73 7.80 11.15
N PRO A 311 0.81 7.89 9.81
CA PRO A 311 -0.36 7.79 8.93
C PRO A 311 -1.10 6.46 9.11
N PRO A 312 -2.38 6.37 8.70
CA PRO A 312 -3.11 5.12 8.75
C PRO A 312 -2.43 4.06 7.86
N THR A 313 -2.37 2.82 8.36
CA THR A 313 -1.94 1.67 7.55
C THR A 313 -3.02 1.31 6.52
N GLU A 314 -2.68 0.56 5.49
CA GLU A 314 -3.64 0.10 4.48
C GLU A 314 -4.81 -0.67 5.10
N ALA A 315 -4.55 -1.54 6.07
CA ALA A 315 -5.58 -2.27 6.80
C ALA A 315 -6.48 -1.34 7.64
N GLU A 316 -5.93 -0.30 8.25
CA GLU A 316 -6.72 0.71 8.97
C GLU A 316 -7.62 1.50 8.00
N GLN A 317 -7.10 1.86 6.81
CA GLN A 317 -7.88 2.53 5.77
C GLN A 317 -8.98 1.63 5.22
N GLU A 318 -8.70 0.35 4.98
CA GLU A 318 -9.69 -0.62 4.52
C GLU A 318 -10.79 -0.82 5.55
N ARG A 319 -10.43 -0.94 6.83
CA ARG A 319 -11.41 -1.00 7.93
C ARG A 319 -12.28 0.26 8.00
N ALA A 320 -11.69 1.45 7.83
CA ALA A 320 -12.44 2.70 7.82
C ALA A 320 -13.43 2.78 6.63
N ARG A 321 -12.99 2.37 5.43
CA ARG A 321 -13.88 2.25 4.25
C ARG A 321 -15.01 1.26 4.50
N ALA A 322 -14.71 0.10 5.08
CA ALA A 322 -15.72 -0.91 5.42
C ALA A 322 -16.76 -0.36 6.42
N LEU A 323 -16.33 0.33 7.48
CA LEU A 323 -17.25 1.00 8.41
C LEU A 323 -18.14 2.03 7.70
N SER A 324 -17.58 2.80 6.76
CA SER A 324 -18.33 3.77 5.96
C SER A 324 -19.37 3.10 5.06
N HIS A 325 -19.09 1.93 4.48
CA HIS A 325 -20.06 1.17 3.69
C HIS A 325 -21.18 0.57 4.56
N LEU A 326 -20.85 0.15 5.78
CA LEU A 326 -21.85 -0.40 6.71
C LEU A 326 -22.74 0.67 7.34
N GLN A 327 -22.26 1.89 7.54
CA GLN A 327 -23.02 2.99 8.16
C GLN A 327 -23.65 2.58 9.52
N GLY A 328 -22.95 1.77 10.31
CA GLY A 328 -23.46 1.25 11.60
C GLY A 328 -24.45 0.09 11.50
N THR A 329 -24.77 -0.40 10.28
CA THR A 329 -25.65 -1.56 10.06
C THR A 329 -25.02 -2.82 10.65
N SER A 330 -25.69 -3.47 11.61
CA SER A 330 -25.21 -4.67 12.30
C SER A 330 -25.16 -5.91 11.38
N GLN A 331 -24.40 -6.94 11.80
CA GLN A 331 -24.29 -8.21 11.09
C GLN A 331 -25.67 -8.82 10.72
N ALA A 332 -26.60 -8.86 11.69
CA ALA A 332 -27.93 -9.41 11.47
C ALA A 332 -28.74 -8.63 10.44
N GLN A 333 -28.59 -7.31 10.41
CA GLN A 333 -29.28 -6.45 9.43
C GLN A 333 -28.73 -6.67 8.01
N VAL A 334 -27.41 -6.78 7.86
CA VAL A 334 -26.79 -7.09 6.56
C VAL A 334 -27.23 -8.47 6.05
N LEU A 335 -27.27 -9.49 6.92
CA LEU A 335 -27.76 -10.82 6.55
C LEU A 335 -29.25 -10.81 6.17
N ALA A 336 -30.08 -10.04 6.87
CA ALA A 336 -31.49 -9.89 6.53
C ALA A 336 -31.72 -9.13 5.20
N GLU A 337 -30.82 -8.20 4.82
CA GLU A 337 -30.82 -7.60 3.49
C GLU A 337 -30.45 -8.63 2.41
N LEU A 338 -29.42 -9.44 2.66
CA LEU A 338 -29.04 -10.54 1.77
C LEU A 338 -30.17 -11.54 1.57
N ASP A 339 -30.79 -12.01 2.65
CA ASP A 339 -31.89 -13.00 2.59
C ASP A 339 -33.09 -12.48 1.80
N ARG A 340 -33.42 -11.19 1.94
CA ARG A 340 -34.47 -10.55 1.14
C ARG A 340 -34.13 -10.53 -0.35
N MET A 341 -32.88 -10.24 -0.70
CA MET A 341 -32.46 -10.23 -2.10
C MET A 341 -32.44 -11.64 -2.69
N LEU A 342 -31.90 -12.63 -1.96
CA LEU A 342 -31.90 -14.03 -2.40
C LEU A 342 -33.34 -14.54 -2.63
N ALA A 343 -34.28 -14.21 -1.74
CA ALA A 343 -35.68 -14.59 -1.89
C ALA A 343 -36.36 -13.96 -3.13
N ARG A 344 -35.92 -12.77 -3.56
CA ARG A 344 -36.39 -12.15 -4.81
C ARG A 344 -35.83 -12.88 -6.03
N ILE A 345 -34.54 -13.23 -5.99
CA ILE A 345 -33.89 -13.98 -7.06
C ILE A 345 -34.54 -15.36 -7.23
N ASP A 346 -34.89 -16.03 -6.12
CA ASP A 346 -35.59 -17.33 -6.15
C ASP A 346 -36.97 -17.25 -6.82
N LYS A 347 -37.59 -16.06 -6.81
CA LYS A 347 -38.86 -15.77 -7.49
C LYS A 347 -38.69 -15.21 -8.90
N ALA A 348 -37.45 -15.14 -9.40
CA ALA A 348 -37.09 -14.48 -10.66
C ALA A 348 -37.55 -13.01 -10.74
N GLU A 349 -37.61 -12.32 -9.60
CA GLU A 349 -37.90 -10.89 -9.55
C GLU A 349 -36.64 -10.10 -9.93
N PRO A 350 -36.73 -9.06 -10.79
CA PRO A 350 -35.56 -8.29 -11.18
C PRO A 350 -34.99 -7.53 -9.98
N VAL A 351 -33.68 -7.63 -9.79
CA VAL A 351 -32.93 -6.87 -8.77
C VAL A 351 -32.06 -5.83 -9.49
N PRO A 352 -32.31 -4.52 -9.30
CA PRO A 352 -31.51 -3.46 -9.92
C PRO A 352 -30.00 -3.61 -9.64
N MET A 353 -29.18 -3.34 -10.64
CA MET A 353 -27.71 -3.46 -10.53
C MET A 353 -27.13 -2.58 -9.40
N GLU A 354 -27.71 -1.41 -9.16
CA GLU A 354 -27.32 -0.52 -8.07
C GLU A 354 -27.56 -1.15 -6.69
N GLU A 355 -28.69 -1.85 -6.52
CA GLU A 355 -29.02 -2.56 -5.27
C GLU A 355 -28.05 -3.73 -5.05
N GLN A 356 -27.76 -4.52 -6.10
CA GLN A 356 -26.78 -5.60 -6.02
C GLN A 356 -25.38 -5.09 -5.67
N THR A 357 -24.97 -3.97 -6.28
CA THR A 357 -23.67 -3.35 -6.04
C THR A 357 -23.58 -2.81 -4.61
N ALA A 358 -24.61 -2.12 -4.13
CA ALA A 358 -24.68 -1.59 -2.78
C ALA A 358 -24.61 -2.72 -1.73
N LEU A 359 -25.38 -3.80 -1.93
CA LEU A 359 -25.33 -4.94 -1.02
C LEU A 359 -23.98 -5.65 -1.09
N ARG A 360 -23.40 -5.84 -2.28
CA ARG A 360 -22.05 -6.41 -2.42
C ARG A 360 -21.02 -5.64 -1.60
N LEU A 361 -21.00 -4.31 -1.68
CA LEU A 361 -20.10 -3.48 -0.88
C LEU A 361 -20.32 -3.66 0.63
N LYS A 362 -21.58 -3.81 1.08
CA LYS A 362 -21.89 -4.13 2.49
C LYS A 362 -21.43 -5.54 2.88
N LEU A 363 -21.53 -6.52 2.00
CA LEU A 363 -21.05 -7.88 2.26
C LEU A 363 -19.51 -7.92 2.35
N ASP A 364 -18.81 -7.26 1.42
CA ASP A 364 -17.36 -7.11 1.45
C ASP A 364 -16.91 -6.41 2.75
N ALA A 365 -17.58 -5.31 3.12
CA ALA A 365 -17.34 -4.63 4.37
C ALA A 365 -17.66 -5.49 5.61
N GLY A 366 -18.72 -6.29 5.55
CA GLY A 366 -19.11 -7.22 6.61
C GLY A 366 -18.05 -8.28 6.87
N LEU A 367 -17.37 -8.79 5.84
CA LEU A 367 -16.25 -9.72 6.01
C LEU A 367 -15.08 -9.08 6.77
N ILE A 368 -14.79 -7.80 6.53
CA ILE A 368 -13.72 -7.06 7.22
C ILE A 368 -14.08 -6.75 8.68
N ILE A 369 -15.34 -6.39 8.95
CA ILE A 369 -15.77 -5.93 10.28
C ILE A 369 -16.25 -7.06 11.18
N TYR A 370 -17.02 -8.01 10.65
CA TYR A 370 -17.61 -9.12 11.42
C TYR A 370 -16.79 -10.41 11.37
N GLY A 371 -15.92 -10.57 10.37
CA GLY A 371 -14.97 -11.67 10.29
C GLY A 371 -15.61 -13.05 10.15
N ALA A 372 -15.04 -14.05 10.83
CA ALA A 372 -15.35 -15.46 10.64
C ALA A 372 -16.83 -15.86 10.87
N PRO A 373 -17.56 -15.36 11.90
CA PRO A 373 -18.98 -15.66 12.06
C PRO A 373 -19.83 -15.24 10.85
N PHE A 374 -19.56 -14.06 10.28
CA PHE A 374 -20.27 -13.59 9.11
C PHE A 374 -19.92 -14.40 7.85
N LEU A 375 -18.64 -14.76 7.70
CA LEU A 375 -18.20 -15.65 6.63
C LEU A 375 -18.93 -17.00 6.65
N GLN A 376 -19.15 -17.59 7.83
CA GLN A 376 -19.89 -18.86 7.97
C GLN A 376 -21.32 -18.74 7.45
N GLU A 377 -22.01 -17.65 7.79
CA GLU A 377 -23.37 -17.36 7.33
C GLU A 377 -23.47 -17.20 5.81
N LEU A 378 -22.49 -16.53 5.19
CA LEU A 378 -22.41 -16.42 3.72
C LEU A 378 -22.14 -17.77 3.06
N THR A 379 -21.25 -18.57 3.64
CA THR A 379 -20.90 -19.90 3.13
C THR A 379 -22.09 -20.86 3.20
N GLN A 380 -22.85 -20.82 4.30
CA GLN A 380 -24.06 -21.63 4.44
C GLN A 380 -25.09 -21.31 3.36
N ARG A 381 -25.32 -20.03 3.08
CA ARG A 381 -26.22 -19.57 2.01
C ARG A 381 -25.71 -20.01 0.64
N LEU A 382 -24.41 -19.88 0.37
CA LEU A 382 -23.80 -20.31 -0.89
C LEU A 382 -24.07 -21.80 -1.17
N ARG A 383 -23.96 -22.66 -0.15
CA ARG A 383 -24.19 -24.11 -0.29
C ARG A 383 -25.65 -24.49 -0.62
N GLN A 384 -26.58 -23.55 -0.47
CA GLN A 384 -28.00 -23.73 -0.81
C GLN A 384 -28.35 -23.22 -2.21
N ARG A 385 -27.39 -22.64 -2.95
CA ARG A 385 -27.62 -22.06 -4.28
C ARG A 385 -27.27 -23.03 -5.41
N THR A 386 -27.79 -22.75 -6.60
CA THR A 386 -27.46 -23.43 -7.87
C THR A 386 -26.60 -22.52 -8.76
N ARG A 387 -25.96 -23.05 -9.80
CA ARG A 387 -25.05 -22.25 -10.66
C ARG A 387 -25.77 -21.14 -11.45
N ASP A 388 -27.00 -21.39 -11.90
CA ASP A 388 -27.76 -20.49 -12.78
C ASP A 388 -28.46 -19.34 -12.03
N ASP A 389 -28.04 -19.12 -10.80
CA ASP A 389 -28.61 -18.16 -9.88
C ASP A 389 -27.64 -16.99 -9.63
N ASP A 390 -28.13 -15.76 -9.77
CA ASP A 390 -27.35 -14.53 -9.52
C ASP A 390 -26.85 -14.47 -8.07
N GLY A 391 -27.57 -15.09 -7.12
CA GLY A 391 -27.16 -15.21 -5.72
C GLY A 391 -25.88 -16.03 -5.55
N PHE A 392 -25.73 -17.12 -6.29
CA PHE A 392 -24.49 -17.90 -6.34
C PHE A 392 -23.31 -17.06 -6.81
N TRP A 393 -23.46 -16.34 -7.93
CA TRP A 393 -22.38 -15.49 -8.49
C TRP A 393 -22.02 -14.32 -7.57
N LEU A 394 -23.01 -13.70 -6.92
CA LEU A 394 -22.77 -12.68 -5.91
C LEU A 394 -21.93 -13.22 -4.75
N LEU A 395 -22.32 -14.35 -4.18
CA LEU A 395 -21.67 -14.91 -2.99
C LEU A 395 -20.25 -15.39 -3.29
N ILE A 396 -20.03 -16.14 -4.38
CA ILE A 396 -18.66 -16.53 -4.75
C ILE A 396 -17.82 -15.32 -5.15
N GLY A 397 -18.45 -14.27 -5.72
CA GLY A 397 -17.81 -12.99 -6.02
C GLY A 397 -17.24 -12.35 -4.76
N VAL A 398 -18.09 -12.12 -3.76
CA VAL A 398 -17.71 -11.59 -2.43
C VAL A 398 -16.61 -12.44 -1.78
N LEU A 399 -16.83 -13.76 -1.68
CA LEU A 399 -15.87 -14.65 -1.04
C LEU A 399 -14.52 -14.71 -1.75
N SER A 400 -14.51 -14.62 -3.08
CA SER A 400 -13.26 -14.63 -3.87
C SER A 400 -12.43 -13.35 -3.73
N GLN A 401 -13.09 -12.23 -3.44
CA GLN A 401 -12.41 -10.94 -3.24
C GLN A 401 -11.95 -10.74 -1.80
N SER A 402 -12.40 -11.59 -0.87
CA SER A 402 -11.98 -11.57 0.52
C SER A 402 -10.50 -11.91 0.68
N GLU A 403 -9.82 -11.17 1.54
CA GLU A 403 -8.44 -11.47 1.96
C GLU A 403 -8.38 -12.46 3.13
N LEU A 404 -9.54 -12.85 3.69
CA LEU A 404 -9.61 -13.83 4.77
C LEU A 404 -9.16 -15.22 4.27
N PRO A 405 -8.16 -15.84 4.93
CA PRO A 405 -7.75 -17.20 4.61
C PRO A 405 -8.91 -18.20 4.61
N GLU A 406 -9.82 -18.06 5.58
CA GLU A 406 -10.98 -18.91 5.79
C GLU A 406 -11.98 -18.83 4.63
N ALA A 407 -12.05 -17.70 3.91
CA ALA A 407 -12.93 -17.56 2.75
C ALA A 407 -12.46 -18.43 1.58
N GLN A 408 -11.15 -18.50 1.37
CA GLN A 408 -10.54 -19.40 0.39
C GLN A 408 -10.76 -20.87 0.78
N ASP A 409 -10.61 -21.21 2.07
CA ASP A 409 -10.88 -22.57 2.56
C ASP A 409 -12.36 -22.95 2.38
N ALA A 410 -13.27 -22.02 2.63
CA ALA A 410 -14.71 -22.23 2.42
C ALA A 410 -15.06 -22.46 0.94
N LEU A 411 -14.45 -21.72 0.01
CA LEU A 411 -14.63 -21.93 -1.42
C LEU A 411 -14.07 -23.28 -1.88
N LEU A 412 -12.86 -23.64 -1.43
CA LEU A 412 -12.25 -24.94 -1.74
C LEU A 412 -13.08 -26.11 -1.17
N GLN A 413 -13.55 -25.98 0.06
CA GLN A 413 -14.41 -26.98 0.69
C GLN A 413 -15.72 -27.14 -0.10
N THR A 414 -16.35 -26.04 -0.48
CA THR A 414 -17.58 -26.05 -1.28
C THR A 414 -17.34 -26.70 -2.64
N PHE A 415 -16.21 -26.41 -3.30
CA PHE A 415 -15.82 -27.05 -4.56
C PHE A 415 -15.60 -28.56 -4.42
N THR A 416 -14.99 -28.98 -3.31
CA THR A 416 -14.64 -30.39 -3.08
C THR A 416 -15.87 -31.22 -2.68
N GLN A 417 -16.82 -30.63 -1.96
CA GLN A 417 -18.01 -31.31 -1.45
C GLN A 417 -19.21 -31.25 -2.42
N ALA A 418 -19.21 -30.33 -3.38
CA ALA A 418 -20.28 -30.22 -4.36
C ALA A 418 -20.37 -31.50 -5.21
N THR A 419 -21.54 -32.12 -5.23
CA THR A 419 -21.87 -33.23 -6.13
C THR A 419 -22.32 -32.75 -7.50
N ASP A 420 -22.84 -31.53 -7.58
CA ASP A 420 -23.26 -30.88 -8.83
C ASP A 420 -22.05 -30.32 -9.61
N GLU A 421 -21.83 -30.85 -10.80
CA GLU A 421 -20.74 -30.44 -11.69
C GLU A 421 -20.89 -28.99 -12.17
N SER A 422 -22.11 -28.45 -12.29
CA SER A 422 -22.35 -27.07 -12.68
C SER A 422 -21.78 -26.08 -11.65
N ILE A 423 -22.00 -26.37 -10.35
CA ILE A 423 -21.47 -25.63 -9.21
C ILE A 423 -19.93 -25.73 -9.20
N ARG A 424 -19.40 -26.95 -9.38
CA ARG A 424 -17.94 -27.14 -9.44
C ARG A 424 -17.31 -26.35 -10.58
N ARG A 425 -17.92 -26.31 -11.76
CA ARG A 425 -17.44 -25.48 -12.88
C ARG A 425 -17.49 -23.99 -12.56
N GLY A 426 -18.53 -23.52 -11.87
CA GLY A 426 -18.67 -22.11 -11.49
C GLY A 426 -17.57 -21.68 -10.52
N LEU A 427 -17.32 -22.49 -9.50
CA LEU A 427 -16.22 -22.30 -8.56
C LEU A 427 -14.85 -22.41 -9.23
N ALA A 428 -14.67 -23.40 -10.11
CA ALA A 428 -13.43 -23.57 -10.88
C ALA A 428 -13.11 -22.33 -11.72
N GLN A 429 -14.12 -21.72 -12.36
CA GLN A 429 -13.96 -20.43 -13.07
C GLN A 429 -13.62 -19.31 -12.10
N GLN A 430 -14.34 -19.23 -10.98
CA GLN A 430 -14.15 -18.15 -9.99
C GLN A 430 -12.76 -18.16 -9.36
N PHE A 431 -12.11 -19.32 -9.22
CA PHE A 431 -10.76 -19.39 -8.66
C PHE A 431 -9.73 -18.55 -9.43
N SER A 432 -9.91 -18.32 -10.73
CA SER A 432 -9.04 -17.41 -11.50
C SER A 432 -9.02 -15.97 -10.93
N PHE A 433 -10.08 -15.57 -10.24
CA PHE A 433 -10.29 -14.20 -9.75
C PHE A 433 -10.02 -14.00 -8.25
N LEU A 434 -9.46 -14.99 -7.55
CA LEU A 434 -9.11 -14.83 -6.11
C LEU A 434 -8.22 -13.60 -5.90
N ARG A 435 -8.60 -12.65 -5.03
CA ARG A 435 -7.85 -11.39 -4.86
C ARG A 435 -6.44 -11.59 -4.30
N ALA A 436 -6.25 -12.50 -3.35
CA ALA A 436 -4.95 -12.77 -2.73
C ALA A 436 -4.74 -14.29 -2.51
N PRO A 437 -4.45 -15.07 -3.57
CA PRO A 437 -4.39 -16.53 -3.47
C PRO A 437 -3.26 -16.99 -2.55
N ARG A 438 -3.58 -17.84 -1.57
CA ARG A 438 -2.58 -18.46 -0.69
C ARG A 438 -1.89 -19.63 -1.40
N PRO A 439 -0.59 -19.88 -1.15
CA PRO A 439 0.09 -21.07 -1.68
C PRO A 439 -0.67 -22.39 -1.43
N ALA A 440 -1.24 -22.54 -0.23
CA ALA A 440 -1.98 -23.74 0.16
C ALA A 440 -3.21 -24.02 -0.72
N ILE A 441 -4.00 -23.00 -1.09
CA ILE A 441 -5.16 -23.22 -1.97
C ILE A 441 -4.72 -23.57 -3.39
N VAL A 442 -3.64 -22.95 -3.90
CA VAL A 442 -3.13 -23.24 -5.24
C VAL A 442 -2.60 -24.66 -5.32
N GLU A 443 -1.88 -25.12 -4.30
CA GLU A 443 -1.42 -26.51 -4.20
C GLU A 443 -2.59 -27.50 -4.14
N ALA A 444 -3.61 -27.22 -3.31
CA ALA A 444 -4.79 -28.08 -3.21
C ALA A 444 -5.57 -28.16 -4.53
N LEU A 445 -5.81 -27.02 -5.20
CA LEU A 445 -6.50 -26.99 -6.49
C LEU A 445 -5.68 -27.65 -7.60
N TRP A 446 -4.35 -27.49 -7.59
CA TRP A 446 -3.47 -28.19 -8.52
C TRP A 446 -3.56 -29.70 -8.35
N LYS A 447 -3.50 -30.19 -7.11
CA LYS A 447 -3.67 -31.63 -6.82
C LYS A 447 -5.01 -32.14 -7.35
N GLN A 448 -6.09 -31.41 -7.12
CA GLN A 448 -7.41 -31.74 -7.67
C GLN A 448 -7.40 -31.78 -9.21
N ALA A 449 -6.81 -30.78 -9.87
CA ALA A 449 -6.74 -30.72 -11.33
C ALA A 449 -5.88 -31.83 -11.95
N ARG A 450 -4.80 -32.21 -11.28
CA ARG A 450 -3.88 -33.25 -11.72
C ARG A 450 -4.47 -34.65 -11.58
N ASP A 451 -5.21 -34.89 -10.50
CA ASP A 451 -5.73 -36.21 -10.16
C ASP A 451 -7.11 -36.47 -10.82
N MET A 452 -7.74 -35.46 -11.43
CA MET A 452 -9.03 -35.56 -12.13
C MET A 452 -8.89 -36.12 -13.55
N PRO A 453 -9.82 -36.97 -14.03
CA PRO A 453 -9.81 -37.41 -15.42
C PRO A 453 -10.02 -36.25 -16.41
N PRO A 454 -9.53 -36.36 -17.67
CA PRO A 454 -9.74 -35.35 -18.70
C PRO A 454 -11.22 -35.03 -18.88
N SER A 455 -11.60 -33.78 -18.61
CA SER A 455 -12.97 -33.27 -18.64
C SER A 455 -12.94 -31.75 -18.79
N GLU A 456 -14.08 -31.14 -19.17
CA GLU A 456 -14.19 -29.67 -19.22
C GLU A 456 -13.90 -29.05 -17.84
N LEU A 457 -14.40 -29.66 -16.77
CA LEU A 457 -14.12 -29.21 -15.40
C LEU A 457 -12.61 -29.23 -15.08
N GLN A 458 -11.92 -30.31 -15.46
CA GLN A 458 -10.48 -30.43 -15.27
C GLN A 458 -9.71 -29.34 -16.04
N GLN A 459 -10.14 -29.03 -17.27
CA GLN A 459 -9.53 -27.97 -18.08
C GLN A 459 -9.73 -26.58 -17.48
N ILE A 460 -10.97 -26.25 -17.09
CA ILE A 460 -11.30 -24.98 -16.41
C ILE A 460 -10.46 -24.82 -15.15
N LEU A 461 -10.42 -25.85 -14.31
CA LEU A 461 -9.66 -25.81 -13.06
C LEU A 461 -8.16 -25.64 -13.32
N THR A 462 -7.61 -26.34 -14.31
CA THR A 462 -6.19 -26.23 -14.69
C THR A 462 -5.84 -24.83 -15.18
N VAL A 463 -6.71 -24.20 -15.98
CA VAL A 463 -6.54 -22.80 -16.40
C VAL A 463 -6.54 -21.87 -15.18
N SER A 464 -7.48 -22.04 -14.25
CA SER A 464 -7.49 -21.26 -13.01
C SER A 464 -6.22 -21.47 -12.17
N VAL A 465 -5.77 -22.71 -12.00
CA VAL A 465 -4.52 -23.03 -11.31
C VAL A 465 -3.33 -22.35 -11.98
N SER A 466 -3.25 -22.33 -13.32
CA SER A 466 -2.16 -21.68 -14.05
C SER A 466 -2.08 -20.17 -13.79
N ASN A 467 -3.23 -19.49 -13.78
CA ASN A 467 -3.34 -18.07 -13.45
C ASN A 467 -2.92 -17.78 -12.00
N LEU A 468 -3.36 -18.62 -11.07
CA LEU A 468 -3.05 -18.48 -9.65
C LEU A 468 -1.57 -18.77 -9.35
N ALA A 469 -1.01 -19.83 -9.94
CA ALA A 469 0.37 -20.24 -9.75
C ALA A 469 1.35 -19.13 -10.14
N ARG A 470 1.09 -18.42 -11.24
CA ARG A 470 1.91 -17.27 -11.66
C ARG A 470 1.96 -16.17 -10.59
N ARG A 471 0.86 -15.94 -9.87
CA ARG A 471 0.75 -14.88 -8.85
C ARG A 471 1.49 -15.21 -7.55
N ILE A 472 1.70 -16.50 -7.27
CA ILE A 472 2.44 -16.96 -6.08
C ILE A 472 3.90 -17.33 -6.36
N ARG A 473 4.41 -17.14 -7.59
CA ARG A 473 5.73 -17.64 -8.03
C ARG A 473 6.91 -17.22 -7.13
N GLU A 474 6.83 -16.05 -6.51
CA GLU A 474 7.86 -15.53 -5.59
C GLU A 474 7.70 -16.09 -4.17
N GLN A 475 6.45 -16.23 -3.71
CA GLN A 475 6.11 -16.67 -2.36
C GLN A 475 6.23 -18.19 -2.17
N ALA A 476 5.98 -18.97 -3.23
CA ALA A 476 5.96 -20.43 -3.22
C ALA A 476 6.62 -21.00 -4.48
N SER A 477 7.91 -20.70 -4.63
CA SER A 477 8.69 -21.06 -5.82
C SER A 477 8.65 -22.55 -6.13
N GLU A 478 8.76 -23.44 -5.13
CA GLU A 478 8.73 -24.89 -5.35
C GLU A 478 7.39 -25.40 -5.92
N THR A 479 6.27 -24.92 -5.38
CA THR A 479 4.92 -25.26 -5.87
C THR A 479 4.75 -24.75 -7.30
N TYR A 480 5.13 -23.50 -7.58
CA TYR A 480 5.09 -22.93 -8.93
C TYR A 480 5.94 -23.74 -9.93
N GLN A 481 7.16 -24.11 -9.53
CA GLN A 481 8.07 -24.90 -10.38
C GLN A 481 7.49 -26.30 -10.66
N SER A 482 6.84 -26.92 -9.67
CA SER A 482 6.21 -28.23 -9.83
C SER A 482 5.02 -28.19 -10.79
N ILE A 483 4.17 -27.16 -10.67
CA ILE A 483 3.04 -26.93 -11.59
C ILE A 483 3.56 -26.67 -13.01
N SER A 484 4.62 -25.86 -13.14
CA SER A 484 5.19 -25.52 -14.44
C SER A 484 5.86 -26.72 -15.12
N ALA A 485 6.61 -27.53 -14.37
CA ALA A 485 7.20 -28.76 -14.87
C ALA A 485 6.11 -29.76 -15.32
N TRP A 486 5.04 -29.90 -14.55
CA TRP A 486 3.90 -30.73 -14.94
C TRP A 486 3.24 -30.24 -16.23
N ALA A 487 2.92 -28.94 -16.34
CA ALA A 487 2.31 -28.38 -17.54
C ALA A 487 3.20 -28.53 -18.78
N ARG A 488 4.52 -28.35 -18.65
CA ARG A 488 5.48 -28.59 -19.73
C ARG A 488 5.49 -30.03 -20.19
N ALA A 489 5.51 -30.99 -19.26
CA ALA A 489 5.45 -32.41 -19.59
C ALA A 489 4.13 -32.79 -20.30
N GLN A 490 3.01 -32.16 -19.92
CA GLN A 490 1.73 -32.37 -20.59
C GLN A 490 1.70 -31.78 -22.01
N LEU A 491 2.28 -30.59 -22.22
CA LEU A 491 2.43 -30.00 -23.56
C LEU A 491 3.30 -30.89 -24.45
N GLU A 492 4.41 -31.40 -23.93
CA GLU A 492 5.32 -32.29 -24.67
C GLU A 492 4.66 -33.63 -25.05
N ALA A 493 3.79 -34.16 -24.18
CA ALA A 493 3.05 -35.38 -24.43
C ALA A 493 1.83 -35.21 -25.36
N ALA A 494 1.39 -33.97 -25.63
CA ALA A 494 0.19 -33.69 -26.41
C ALA A 494 0.39 -34.01 -27.90
N GLN A 495 -0.31 -35.04 -28.39
CA GLN A 495 -0.17 -35.51 -29.79
C GLN A 495 -1.11 -34.79 -30.76
N ASP A 496 -2.29 -34.37 -30.30
CA ASP A 496 -3.31 -33.71 -31.12
C ASP A 496 -3.34 -32.18 -30.93
N SER A 497 -3.72 -31.45 -31.99
CA SER A 497 -3.76 -29.98 -31.97
C SER A 497 -4.69 -29.38 -30.90
N PRO A 498 -5.89 -29.92 -30.61
CA PRO A 498 -6.71 -29.44 -29.48
C PRO A 498 -5.99 -29.47 -28.14
N ASN A 499 -5.36 -30.59 -27.77
CA ASN A 499 -4.62 -30.70 -26.51
C ASN A 499 -3.37 -29.83 -26.50
N GLN A 500 -2.64 -29.71 -27.62
CA GLN A 500 -1.50 -28.79 -27.73
C GLN A 500 -1.93 -27.34 -27.48
N ARG A 501 -3.04 -26.89 -28.08
CA ARG A 501 -3.58 -25.54 -27.86
C ARG A 501 -4.00 -25.31 -26.41
N PHE A 502 -4.66 -26.29 -25.78
CA PHE A 502 -5.02 -26.21 -24.37
C PHE A 502 -3.78 -26.02 -23.49
N TRP A 503 -2.76 -26.87 -23.66
CA TRP A 503 -1.55 -26.80 -22.85
C TRP A 503 -0.68 -25.58 -23.17
N LEU A 504 -0.70 -25.06 -24.40
CA LEU A 504 -0.10 -23.76 -24.75
C LEU A 504 -0.73 -22.62 -23.93
N THR A 505 -2.05 -22.61 -23.77
CA THR A 505 -2.73 -21.64 -22.91
C THR A 505 -2.26 -21.77 -21.45
N VAL A 506 -2.15 -23.00 -20.93
CA VAL A 506 -1.72 -23.26 -19.55
C VAL A 506 -0.27 -22.79 -19.31
N VAL A 507 0.68 -23.15 -20.18
CA VAL A 507 2.08 -22.70 -20.03
C VAL A 507 2.23 -21.20 -20.27
N GLY A 508 1.42 -20.63 -21.15
CA GLY A 508 1.32 -19.18 -21.37
C GLY A 508 0.90 -18.45 -20.10
N ASN A 509 -0.19 -18.89 -19.46
CA ASN A 509 -0.67 -18.31 -18.20
C ASN A 509 0.34 -18.44 -17.05
N LEU A 510 1.15 -19.50 -17.03
CA LEU A 510 2.23 -19.69 -16.05
C LEU A 510 3.40 -18.74 -16.27
N GLY A 511 3.73 -18.44 -17.53
CA GLY A 511 4.85 -17.58 -17.90
C GLY A 511 6.22 -18.14 -17.51
N ASP A 512 6.36 -19.46 -17.38
CA ASP A 512 7.65 -20.11 -17.08
C ASP A 512 8.59 -19.97 -18.29
N PRO A 513 9.75 -19.30 -18.16
CA PRO A 513 10.71 -19.18 -19.26
C PRO A 513 11.22 -20.54 -19.77
N ALA A 514 11.21 -21.59 -18.95
CA ALA A 514 11.61 -22.92 -19.38
C ALA A 514 10.64 -23.56 -20.39
N ALA A 515 9.43 -23.00 -20.57
CA ALA A 515 8.49 -23.45 -21.59
C ALA A 515 8.79 -22.88 -22.98
N PHE A 516 9.67 -21.87 -23.08
CA PHE A 516 9.96 -21.17 -24.35
C PHE A 516 10.34 -22.11 -25.51
N PRO A 517 11.19 -23.15 -25.35
CA PRO A 517 11.52 -24.04 -26.46
C PRO A 517 10.30 -24.79 -27.03
N LEU A 518 9.36 -25.21 -26.17
CA LEU A 518 8.12 -25.86 -26.60
C LEU A 518 7.20 -24.85 -27.32
N ILE A 519 7.07 -23.64 -26.77
CA ILE A 519 6.29 -22.56 -27.41
C ILE A 519 6.87 -22.23 -28.80
N GLU A 520 8.20 -22.12 -28.93
CA GLU A 520 8.88 -21.89 -30.21
C GLU A 520 8.61 -23.02 -31.21
N GLN A 521 8.66 -24.28 -30.77
CA GLN A 521 8.36 -25.43 -31.62
C GLN A 521 6.95 -25.33 -32.21
N HIS A 522 5.95 -25.05 -31.37
CA HIS A 522 4.55 -24.94 -31.80
C HIS A 522 4.29 -23.68 -32.63
N ALA A 523 4.95 -22.56 -32.33
CA ALA A 523 4.91 -21.35 -33.15
C ALA A 523 5.46 -21.56 -34.56
N ARG A 524 6.40 -22.51 -34.75
CA ARG A 524 7.00 -22.80 -36.06
C ARG A 524 6.25 -23.86 -36.86
N ARG A 525 5.80 -24.92 -36.18
CA ARG A 525 5.36 -26.16 -36.84
C ARG A 525 3.88 -26.48 -36.65
N GLY A 526 3.20 -25.78 -35.75
CA GLY A 526 1.77 -26.00 -35.49
C GLY A 526 0.88 -25.61 -36.67
N ASP A 527 -0.36 -26.08 -36.63
CA ASP A 527 -1.41 -25.53 -37.49
C ASP A 527 -1.71 -24.05 -37.14
N GLU A 528 -2.51 -23.36 -37.95
CA GLU A 528 -2.77 -21.92 -37.77
C GLU A 528 -3.28 -21.59 -36.36
N LEU A 529 -4.21 -22.37 -35.82
CA LEU A 529 -4.76 -22.14 -34.49
C LEU A 529 -3.72 -22.42 -33.39
N THR A 530 -2.89 -23.45 -33.56
CA THR A 530 -1.78 -23.76 -32.66
C THR A 530 -0.72 -22.66 -32.66
N ARG A 531 -0.41 -22.09 -33.83
CA ARG A 531 0.48 -20.93 -33.93
C ARG A 531 -0.12 -19.70 -33.25
N LEU A 532 -1.42 -19.45 -33.36
CA LEU A 532 -2.10 -18.38 -32.62
C LEU A 532 -1.99 -18.55 -31.10
N ASN A 533 -2.27 -19.75 -30.58
CA ASN A 533 -2.10 -20.05 -29.15
C ASN A 533 -0.63 -19.91 -28.69
N ALA A 534 0.32 -20.28 -29.54
CA ALA A 534 1.73 -20.07 -29.26
C ALA A 534 2.08 -18.57 -29.18
N MET A 535 1.51 -17.73 -30.06
CA MET A 535 1.65 -16.27 -29.97
C MET A 535 1.08 -15.72 -28.65
N ASP A 536 -0.10 -16.20 -28.23
CA ASP A 536 -0.66 -15.82 -26.92
C ASP A 536 0.26 -16.19 -25.76
N ALA A 537 0.84 -17.39 -25.79
CA ALA A 537 1.77 -17.85 -24.77
C ALA A 537 3.07 -17.02 -24.71
N LEU A 538 3.54 -16.49 -25.85
CA LEU A 538 4.72 -15.61 -25.91
C LEU A 538 4.52 -14.31 -25.14
N SER A 539 3.29 -13.83 -24.94
CA SER A 539 3.01 -12.57 -24.22
C SER A 539 3.57 -12.53 -22.79
N GLN A 540 3.74 -13.70 -22.17
CA GLN A 540 4.24 -13.85 -20.80
C GLN A 540 5.71 -14.28 -20.74
N GLN A 541 6.41 -14.36 -21.88
CA GLN A 541 7.81 -14.75 -21.97
C GLN A 541 8.75 -13.53 -21.90
N PRO A 542 10.04 -13.71 -21.59
CA PRO A 542 11.02 -12.63 -21.65
C PRO A 542 10.98 -11.91 -22.99
N ALA A 543 10.84 -10.57 -22.97
CA ALA A 543 10.65 -9.76 -24.17
C ALA A 543 11.74 -9.98 -25.23
N GLN A 544 12.99 -10.12 -24.79
CA GLN A 544 14.13 -10.37 -25.67
C GLN A 544 13.96 -11.64 -26.50
N ASP A 545 13.58 -12.75 -25.87
CA ASP A 545 13.43 -14.05 -26.54
C ASP A 545 12.20 -14.06 -27.43
N ALA A 546 11.08 -13.53 -26.93
CA ALA A 546 9.82 -13.44 -27.68
C ALA A 546 9.99 -12.58 -28.94
N LEU A 547 10.57 -11.39 -28.84
CA LEU A 547 10.80 -10.50 -29.98
C LEU A 547 11.78 -11.08 -30.99
N ALA A 548 12.84 -11.76 -30.54
CA ALA A 548 13.77 -12.44 -31.44
C ALA A 548 13.11 -13.60 -32.21
N LEU A 549 12.12 -14.28 -31.62
CA LEU A 549 11.31 -15.25 -32.34
C LEU A 549 10.36 -14.57 -33.33
N LEU A 550 9.68 -13.49 -32.92
CA LEU A 550 8.77 -12.75 -33.80
C LEU A 550 9.47 -12.18 -35.04
N GLU A 551 10.65 -11.55 -34.90
CA GLU A 551 11.43 -11.06 -36.04
C GLU A 551 11.76 -12.20 -37.04
N ARG A 552 12.09 -13.39 -36.53
CA ARG A 552 12.42 -14.56 -37.37
C ARG A 552 11.19 -15.13 -38.09
N LEU A 553 10.02 -15.11 -37.45
CA LEU A 553 8.80 -15.73 -38.01
C LEU A 553 7.99 -14.79 -38.89
N TYR A 554 7.97 -13.49 -38.60
CA TYR A 554 7.02 -12.56 -39.20
C TYR A 554 7.06 -12.55 -40.74
N SER A 555 8.25 -12.52 -41.33
CA SER A 555 8.43 -12.48 -42.80
C SER A 555 8.07 -13.78 -43.52
N ILE A 556 8.07 -14.91 -42.80
CA ILE A 556 7.79 -16.25 -43.34
C ILE A 556 6.42 -16.78 -42.92
N GLU A 557 5.68 -16.09 -42.04
CA GLU A 557 4.37 -16.52 -41.56
C GLU A 557 3.30 -16.31 -42.63
N PRO A 558 2.68 -17.38 -43.16
CA PRO A 558 1.68 -17.25 -44.21
C PRO A 558 0.34 -16.69 -43.72
N SER A 559 -0.06 -16.97 -42.47
CA SER A 559 -1.38 -16.56 -41.97
C SER A 559 -1.42 -15.08 -41.61
N VAL A 560 -2.39 -14.38 -42.21
CA VAL A 560 -2.73 -12.99 -41.86
C VAL A 560 -3.15 -12.89 -40.40
N ALA A 561 -3.92 -13.86 -39.88
CA ALA A 561 -4.39 -13.84 -38.49
C ALA A 561 -3.22 -13.99 -37.50
N VAL A 562 -2.24 -14.85 -37.81
CA VAL A 562 -1.05 -15.00 -36.98
C VAL A 562 -0.19 -13.74 -37.03
N ARG A 563 0.07 -13.16 -38.21
CA ARG A 563 0.83 -11.88 -38.30
C ARG A 563 0.11 -10.72 -37.59
N GLU A 564 -1.21 -10.66 -37.67
CA GLU A 564 -2.01 -9.71 -36.90
C GLU A 564 -1.82 -9.90 -35.39
N LYS A 565 -1.86 -11.15 -34.91
CA LYS A 565 -1.61 -11.47 -33.50
C LYS A 565 -0.22 -11.05 -33.06
N MET A 566 0.81 -11.30 -33.88
CA MET A 566 2.20 -10.89 -33.59
C MET A 566 2.31 -9.38 -33.35
N VAL A 567 1.67 -8.55 -34.19
CA VAL A 567 1.73 -7.08 -34.03
C VAL A 567 0.88 -6.58 -32.85
N GLN A 568 -0.19 -7.28 -32.50
CA GLN A 568 -1.02 -6.97 -31.33
C GLN A 568 -0.29 -7.23 -29.99
N LEU A 569 0.77 -8.06 -29.97
CA LEU A 569 1.59 -8.30 -28.77
C LEU A 569 2.61 -7.19 -28.51
N ILE A 570 3.03 -6.47 -29.55
CA ILE A 570 4.10 -5.47 -29.50
C ILE A 570 3.89 -4.37 -28.44
N PRO A 571 2.67 -3.85 -28.18
CA PRO A 571 2.47 -2.83 -27.14
C PRO A 571 3.05 -3.20 -25.77
N ALA A 572 3.03 -4.48 -25.40
CA ALA A 572 3.61 -4.95 -24.14
C ALA A 572 5.14 -4.81 -24.07
N TRP A 573 5.81 -4.71 -25.22
CA TRP A 573 7.26 -4.65 -25.35
C TRP A 573 7.74 -3.37 -26.05
N TRP A 574 6.91 -2.33 -26.12
CA TRP A 574 7.20 -1.12 -26.89
C TRP A 574 8.54 -0.45 -26.57
N ARG A 575 9.00 -0.56 -25.32
CA ARG A 575 10.29 -0.01 -24.89
C ARG A 575 11.48 -0.65 -25.61
N GLU A 576 11.33 -1.87 -26.12
CA GLU A 576 12.38 -2.56 -26.86
C GLU A 576 12.51 -2.01 -28.28
N PRO A 577 13.72 -1.62 -28.74
CA PRO A 577 13.93 -1.12 -30.10
C PRO A 577 13.49 -2.10 -31.18
N THR A 578 13.64 -3.41 -30.91
CA THR A 578 13.18 -4.47 -31.82
C THR A 578 11.67 -4.46 -32.02
N ALA A 579 10.90 -4.22 -30.96
CA ALA A 579 9.44 -4.17 -31.04
C ALA A 579 8.98 -3.01 -31.93
N ARG A 580 9.60 -1.83 -31.76
CA ARG A 580 9.34 -0.64 -32.58
C ARG A 580 9.65 -0.86 -34.05
N ARG A 581 10.83 -1.44 -34.35
CA ARG A 581 11.24 -1.78 -35.73
C ARG A 581 10.29 -2.76 -36.40
N LEU A 582 9.89 -3.83 -35.70
CA LEU A 582 8.98 -4.83 -36.24
C LEU A 582 7.60 -4.21 -36.54
N LEU A 583 7.06 -3.38 -35.65
CA LEU A 583 5.77 -2.72 -35.86
C LEU A 583 5.81 -1.71 -37.00
N GLU A 584 6.89 -0.93 -37.11
CA GLU A 584 7.09 -0.01 -38.22
C GLU A 584 7.17 -0.76 -39.55
N GLN A 585 7.98 -1.83 -39.60
CA GLN A 585 8.08 -2.68 -40.79
C GLN A 585 6.70 -3.25 -41.18
N ALA A 586 5.95 -3.76 -40.22
CA ALA A 586 4.61 -4.29 -40.43
C ALA A 586 3.62 -3.23 -40.96
N ALA A 587 3.62 -2.03 -40.35
CA ALA A 587 2.71 -0.95 -40.69
C ALA A 587 2.88 -0.42 -42.12
N PHE A 588 4.11 -0.42 -42.64
CA PHE A 588 4.41 0.05 -43.99
C PHE A 588 4.45 -1.06 -45.04
N ASN A 589 4.91 -2.27 -44.68
CA ASN A 589 5.30 -3.28 -45.66
C ASN A 589 4.54 -4.61 -45.57
N ASP A 590 3.69 -4.87 -44.57
CA ASP A 590 2.88 -6.10 -44.58
C ASP A 590 1.97 -6.08 -45.81
N PRO A 591 1.86 -7.18 -46.59
CA PRO A 591 0.99 -7.22 -47.77
C PRO A 591 -0.50 -7.03 -47.43
N SER A 592 -0.94 -7.43 -46.24
CA SER A 592 -2.33 -7.37 -45.80
C SER A 592 -2.67 -6.02 -45.17
N PRO A 593 -3.66 -5.27 -45.72
CA PRO A 593 -4.18 -4.07 -45.05
C PRO A 593 -4.70 -4.35 -43.63
N ARG A 594 -5.20 -5.58 -43.38
CA ARG A 594 -5.69 -5.98 -42.05
C ARG A 594 -4.59 -5.93 -40.99
N VAL A 595 -3.37 -6.40 -41.31
CA VAL A 595 -2.22 -6.33 -40.39
C VAL A 595 -1.75 -4.89 -40.23
N ARG A 596 -1.70 -4.11 -41.31
CA ARG A 596 -1.35 -2.68 -41.24
C ARG A 596 -2.32 -1.90 -40.34
N LYS A 597 -3.63 -2.20 -40.38
CA LYS A 597 -4.63 -1.64 -39.46
C LYS A 597 -4.43 -2.09 -38.02
N ALA A 598 -4.10 -3.36 -37.78
CA ALA A 598 -3.77 -3.85 -36.45
C ALA A 598 -2.54 -3.14 -35.85
N CYS A 599 -1.56 -2.76 -36.68
CA CYS A 599 -0.43 -1.94 -36.23
C CYS A 599 -0.88 -0.55 -35.77
N ILE A 600 -1.83 0.07 -36.48
CA ILE A 600 -2.42 1.37 -36.09
C ILE A 600 -3.15 1.26 -34.75
N GLN A 601 -3.93 0.19 -34.56
CA GLN A 601 -4.63 -0.07 -33.29
C GLN A 601 -3.64 -0.27 -32.14
N ALA A 602 -2.58 -1.05 -32.38
CA ALA A 602 -1.50 -1.27 -31.42
C ALA A 602 -0.78 0.03 -31.05
N LEU A 603 -0.54 0.94 -32.01
CA LEU A 603 0.03 2.25 -31.75
C LEU A 603 -0.94 3.16 -30.98
N GLY A 604 -2.23 3.13 -31.34
CA GLY A 604 -3.26 3.94 -30.69
C GLY A 604 -3.38 3.66 -29.19
N SER A 605 -3.20 2.41 -28.76
CA SER A 605 -3.30 2.03 -27.35
C SER A 605 -2.16 2.56 -26.47
N ILE A 606 -1.02 2.95 -27.06
CA ILE A 606 0.17 3.44 -26.34
C ILE A 606 0.54 4.90 -26.66
N ALA A 607 0.00 5.48 -27.74
CA ALA A 607 0.32 6.83 -28.20
C ALA A 607 -0.07 7.95 -27.21
N ALA A 608 -1.01 7.70 -26.28
CA ALA A 608 -1.37 8.66 -25.24
C ALA A 608 -0.25 8.90 -24.22
N SER A 609 0.61 7.91 -24.01
CA SER A 609 1.70 7.96 -23.02
C SER A 609 3.10 7.87 -23.63
N ASP A 610 3.21 7.59 -24.93
CA ASP A 610 4.48 7.44 -25.63
C ASP A 610 4.58 8.29 -26.90
N LYS A 611 5.57 9.18 -26.92
CA LYS A 611 5.79 10.12 -28.03
C LYS A 611 6.27 9.42 -29.31
N ASP A 612 7.08 8.37 -29.21
CA ASP A 612 7.59 7.67 -30.39
C ASP A 612 6.44 6.93 -31.09
N ALA A 613 5.52 6.33 -30.32
CA ALA A 613 4.32 5.70 -30.86
C ALA A 613 3.41 6.71 -31.57
N LEU A 614 3.19 7.88 -30.95
CA LEU A 614 2.43 8.96 -31.55
C LEU A 614 3.08 9.46 -32.86
N GLN A 615 4.40 9.63 -32.87
CA GLN A 615 5.13 10.06 -34.06
C GLN A 615 5.09 9.02 -35.18
N LEU A 616 5.19 7.72 -34.86
CA LEU A 616 5.04 6.67 -35.87
C LEU A 616 3.61 6.66 -36.45
N LEU A 617 2.59 6.87 -35.62
CA LEU A 617 1.21 6.97 -36.09
C LEU A 617 0.98 8.19 -37.00
N VAL A 618 1.57 9.34 -36.67
CA VAL A 618 1.61 10.53 -37.54
C VAL A 618 2.31 10.19 -38.86
N LYS A 619 3.49 9.58 -38.81
CA LYS A 619 4.24 9.17 -40.00
C LYS A 619 3.42 8.25 -40.90
N ILE A 620 2.67 7.29 -40.34
CA ILE A 620 1.77 6.41 -41.09
C ILE A 620 0.66 7.24 -41.76
N ALA A 621 0.04 8.17 -41.03
CA ALA A 621 -1.00 9.04 -41.58
C ALA A 621 -0.50 9.94 -42.74
N GLU A 622 0.75 10.40 -42.67
CA GLU A 622 1.35 11.26 -43.70
C GLU A 622 1.83 10.49 -44.93
N SER A 623 2.44 9.31 -44.74
CA SER A 623 3.33 8.71 -45.75
C SER A 623 2.99 7.27 -46.16
N ASN A 624 2.00 6.62 -45.54
CA ASN A 624 1.65 5.26 -45.93
C ASN A 624 1.10 5.22 -47.37
N SER A 625 1.55 4.26 -48.17
CA SER A 625 1.17 4.16 -49.59
C SER A 625 -0.32 3.87 -49.81
N ASP A 626 -0.96 3.20 -48.85
CA ASP A 626 -2.38 2.83 -48.92
C ASP A 626 -3.27 3.93 -48.30
N PRO A 627 -4.16 4.57 -49.09
CA PRO A 627 -5.06 5.61 -48.58
C PRO A 627 -5.99 5.14 -47.46
N SER A 628 -6.38 3.86 -47.44
CA SER A 628 -7.22 3.30 -46.40
C SER A 628 -6.50 3.23 -45.05
N ILE A 629 -5.19 2.98 -45.07
CA ILE A 629 -4.33 2.93 -43.88
C ILE A 629 -4.04 4.34 -43.37
N ARG A 630 -3.76 5.29 -44.28
CA ARG A 630 -3.65 6.72 -43.90
C ARG A 630 -4.92 7.22 -43.21
N ARG A 631 -6.09 6.86 -43.76
CA ARG A 631 -7.40 7.22 -43.17
C ARG A 631 -7.58 6.62 -41.77
N GLU A 632 -7.26 5.34 -41.58
CA GLU A 632 -7.35 4.69 -40.28
C GLU A 632 -6.46 5.39 -39.24
N ALA A 633 -5.21 5.70 -39.60
CA ALA A 633 -4.30 6.43 -38.73
C ALA A 633 -4.82 7.83 -38.37
N MET A 634 -5.41 8.54 -39.34
CA MET A 634 -6.07 9.84 -39.08
C MET A 634 -7.25 9.73 -38.12
N ILE A 635 -8.07 8.67 -38.23
CA ILE A 635 -9.19 8.41 -37.30
C ILE A 635 -8.65 8.17 -35.89
N THR A 636 -7.62 7.33 -35.73
CA THR A 636 -7.00 7.08 -34.42
C THR A 636 -6.40 8.34 -33.82
N LEU A 637 -5.72 9.17 -34.62
CA LEU A 637 -5.19 10.47 -34.17
C LEU A 637 -6.29 11.44 -33.75
N ALA A 638 -7.42 11.48 -34.48
CA ALA A 638 -8.56 12.30 -34.09
C ALA A 638 -9.18 11.83 -32.76
N ALA A 639 -9.29 10.52 -32.54
CA ALA A 639 -9.76 9.94 -31.27
C ALA A 639 -8.82 10.30 -30.11
N LEU A 640 -7.50 10.21 -30.31
CA LEU A 640 -6.50 10.62 -29.32
C LEU A 640 -6.59 12.12 -28.99
N ARG A 641 -6.81 12.97 -29.99
CA ARG A 641 -7.03 14.40 -29.76
C ARG A 641 -8.29 14.66 -28.94
N ALA A 642 -9.38 13.94 -29.24
CA ALA A 642 -10.63 14.04 -28.50
C ALA A 642 -10.50 13.60 -27.03
N SER A 643 -9.57 12.68 -26.73
CA SER A 643 -9.23 12.27 -25.35
C SER A 643 -8.18 13.16 -24.66
N GLY A 644 -7.81 14.30 -25.27
CA GLY A 644 -6.90 15.29 -24.67
C GLY A 644 -5.41 15.09 -24.99
N VAL A 645 -5.05 14.15 -25.85
CA VAL A 645 -3.65 13.97 -26.29
C VAL A 645 -3.27 15.10 -27.25
N GLN A 646 -2.12 15.74 -27.01
CA GLN A 646 -1.58 16.77 -27.90
C GLN A 646 -1.01 16.12 -29.17
N VAL A 647 -1.87 15.99 -30.19
CA VAL A 647 -1.49 15.42 -31.49
C VAL A 647 -0.81 16.48 -32.37
N PRO A 648 0.42 16.24 -32.86
CA PRO A 648 1.11 17.12 -33.81
C PRO A 648 0.27 17.39 -35.08
N ASN A 649 0.57 18.48 -35.77
CA ASN A 649 -0.03 18.74 -37.07
C ASN A 649 0.41 17.67 -38.07
N VAL A 650 -0.54 16.91 -38.59
CA VAL A 650 -0.33 15.91 -39.64
C VAL A 650 -0.29 16.65 -40.98
N LYS A 651 0.84 16.55 -41.68
CA LYS A 651 0.98 17.08 -43.03
C LYS A 651 0.25 16.15 -43.99
N ALA A 652 -0.90 16.57 -44.49
CA ALA A 652 -1.57 15.82 -45.56
C ALA A 652 -0.62 15.75 -46.76
N ALA A 653 -0.21 14.53 -47.14
CA ALA A 653 0.32 14.31 -48.48
C ALA A 653 -0.83 14.52 -49.49
N PRO A 654 -0.57 15.18 -50.64
CA PRO A 654 -1.57 15.40 -51.69
C PRO A 654 -2.21 14.09 -52.20
#